data_AF-A0A7J9HDX9-F1
#
_entry.id   AF-A0A7J9HDX9-F1
#
_cell.length_a   1.000
_cell.length_b   1.000
_cell.length_c   1.000
_cell.angle_alpha   90.00
_cell.angle_beta   90.00
_cell.angle_gamma   90.00
#
_symmetry.space_group_name_H-M   'P 1'
#
loop_
_entity.id
_entity.type
_entity.pdbx_description
1 polymer ?
#
loop_
_entity_poly.entity_id
_entity_poly.type
_entity_poly.pdbx_seq_one_letter_code
_entity_poly.pdbx_strand_id
1 'polypeptide(L)'
;METSSVSKLLIFFFTAFLASSKLIQCSITYDKKAILINGQRRILISGSIHYPRSTPEMWEDLIKKAKDGGLDVIDTYVFWNGHEPSPGNYNFEGRYDLVRFIKTVQKLGLYVHLRIGPYICAEWNFGGFPVWLKYVPGISFRTDNEPFKRAMQGFTQKIVQMMKNEKLFASQRGPIILSQIENEYGPESRALGAAGHAYINWAAKMAVQLNTGVPWVMCKEDDAPDPVINACNGFYCDGFSPNKPYKPTMWTEAWSGWFTEFGGPIHQRPVQDLAFGVARFIQKGGSYVNYYMYHGGTNFGRTAGGPFITTSYDYDAPIDEYGLIRQPKYDHLKELHRAIKLCEHALVSSEPTVTSLGTYHQAHVFSSRQGGCAAFLSNFHMKSAARVTFNNRHYDLPPWSISILPDCKNVAFNTALVGVKTSRIQMLPTNTKMFPWEAYDEDISSLGASSRITAPGLLEQMNVTRDNSDYLWYTTSVDISPSESFLRGGQKPTLNVDSAGHALHVFVNGQFSGSAYGTRENRRFTYTGPVNLHAGTNHIALLSVAVGLPNDGLHFETWKTGIQSVLLHGLNQGKKDLTWQKWSYQVGLRGEAMNLVSPHGASSVEWIRGEWIRGSLAARSRQSMTWYKTYFNAPGGNEPLALDMRSMGKGQVWINGQSLGRYWMAYAKGNCGTCSYLGTFRTTKCQSGCDQPTQRWYHVPRSWLKPTKNLLVVFEELGGDVSKISLVRRSVL
;
A
#
# COMPACT_ATOMS: atom_id res chain seq x y z
N MET A 1 5.19 74.12 30.78
CA MET A 1 5.97 72.96 31.27
C MET A 1 5.23 71.69 30.89
N GLU A 2 5.97 70.70 30.39
CA GLU A 2 5.65 69.27 30.42
C GLU A 2 4.42 68.72 29.66
N THR A 3 4.48 68.67 28.33
CA THR A 3 3.65 67.69 27.57
C THR A 3 4.33 67.06 26.35
N SER A 4 5.65 67.25 26.14
CA SER A 4 6.31 66.78 24.90
C SER A 4 7.19 65.52 25.05
N SER A 5 7.41 65.01 26.27
CA SER A 5 8.37 63.90 26.50
C SER A 5 7.71 62.51 26.41
N VAL A 6 6.51 62.36 26.96
CA VAL A 6 5.83 61.05 27.08
C VAL A 6 5.34 60.53 25.72
N SER A 7 4.86 61.40 24.83
CA SER A 7 4.35 61.01 23.51
C SER A 7 5.48 60.53 22.57
N LYS A 8 6.67 61.14 22.64
CA LYS A 8 7.84 60.71 21.86
C LYS A 8 8.40 59.37 22.36
N LEU A 9 8.36 59.11 23.67
CA LEU A 9 8.79 57.83 24.25
C LEU A 9 7.85 56.68 23.87
N LEU A 10 6.53 56.93 23.87
CA LEU A 10 5.52 55.95 23.45
C LEU A 10 5.61 55.60 21.96
N ILE A 11 5.84 56.59 21.09
CA ILE A 11 6.04 56.35 19.65
C ILE A 11 7.35 55.59 19.40
N PHE A 12 8.41 55.85 20.17
CA PHE A 12 9.68 55.12 20.07
C PHE A 12 9.55 53.67 20.59
N PHE A 13 8.80 53.44 21.65
CA PHE A 13 8.49 52.08 22.12
C PHE A 13 7.60 51.32 21.15
N PHE A 14 6.58 51.95 20.54
CA PHE A 14 5.74 51.30 19.52
C PHE A 14 6.50 51.00 18.23
N THR A 15 7.38 51.89 17.77
CA THR A 15 8.23 51.63 16.59
C THR A 15 9.34 50.62 16.89
N ALA A 16 9.91 50.58 18.10
CA ALA A 16 10.84 49.53 18.52
C ALA A 16 10.14 48.16 18.70
N PHE A 17 8.87 48.12 19.13
CA PHE A 17 8.07 46.88 19.21
C PHE A 17 7.67 46.37 17.81
N LEU A 18 7.37 47.28 16.87
CA LEU A 18 7.11 46.95 15.46
C LEU A 18 8.40 46.60 14.68
N ALA A 19 9.56 47.13 15.06
CA ALA A 19 10.85 46.76 14.48
C ALA A 19 11.46 45.47 15.08
N SER A 20 10.97 45.02 16.24
CA SER A 20 11.39 43.78 16.90
C SER A 20 10.45 42.60 16.63
N SER A 21 9.37 42.77 15.87
CA SER A 21 8.81 41.66 15.12
C SER A 21 9.78 41.29 14.00
N LYS A 22 10.84 40.53 14.33
CA LYS A 22 11.51 39.69 13.34
C LYS A 22 10.37 38.99 12.62
N LEU A 23 10.20 39.28 11.33
CA LEU A 23 9.46 38.40 10.43
C LEU A 23 10.12 37.04 10.63
N ILE A 24 9.50 36.18 11.45
CA ILE A 24 9.91 34.79 11.59
C ILE A 24 9.54 34.19 10.24
N GLN A 25 10.47 34.29 9.30
CA GLN A 25 10.37 33.59 8.04
C GLN A 25 10.48 32.11 8.40
N CYS A 26 9.40 31.36 8.19
CA CYS A 26 9.42 29.93 8.39
C CYS A 26 10.40 29.33 7.38
N SER A 27 11.56 28.89 7.87
CA SER A 27 12.64 28.36 7.05
C SER A 27 12.82 26.88 7.37
N ILE A 28 12.79 26.06 6.32
CA ILE A 28 13.19 24.66 6.39
C ILE A 28 14.48 24.52 5.61
N THR A 29 15.56 24.19 6.31
CA THR A 29 16.88 23.94 5.72
C THR A 29 17.45 22.66 6.31
N TYR A 30 18.69 22.33 5.96
CA TYR A 30 19.38 21.18 6.53
C TYR A 30 20.87 21.47 6.62
N ASP A 31 21.53 20.71 7.48
CA ASP A 31 22.99 20.60 7.52
C ASP A 31 23.39 19.14 7.71
N LYS A 32 24.68 18.89 7.95
CA LYS A 32 25.22 17.54 8.15
C LYS A 32 24.50 16.73 9.23
N LYS A 33 23.86 17.42 10.18
CA LYS A 33 23.34 16.80 11.39
C LYS A 33 21.85 16.49 11.28
N ALA A 34 21.06 17.45 10.81
CA ALA A 34 19.61 17.33 10.81
C ALA A 34 18.92 18.25 9.81
N ILE A 35 17.61 18.05 9.67
CA ILE A 35 16.71 19.10 9.18
C ILE A 35 16.61 20.20 10.25
N LEU A 36 16.67 21.45 9.81
CA LEU A 36 16.47 22.63 10.63
C LEU A 36 15.08 23.19 10.36
N ILE A 37 14.28 23.33 11.40
CA ILE A 37 12.97 23.98 11.37
C ILE A 37 13.10 25.30 12.12
N ASN A 38 12.93 26.42 11.41
CA ASN A 38 13.11 27.77 11.95
C ASN A 38 14.48 27.96 12.64
N GLY A 39 15.53 27.42 12.02
CA GLY A 39 16.91 27.48 12.53
C GLY A 39 17.24 26.49 13.66
N GLN A 40 16.29 25.66 14.10
CA GLN A 40 16.53 24.64 15.12
C GLN A 40 16.65 23.26 14.49
N ARG A 41 17.77 22.58 14.72
CA ARG A 41 17.95 21.16 14.36
C ARG A 41 16.96 20.30 15.14
N ARG A 42 16.35 19.32 14.47
CA ARG A 42 15.36 18.41 15.06
C ARG A 42 15.69 16.95 14.76
N ILE A 43 15.43 16.06 15.71
CA ILE A 43 15.34 14.62 15.46
C ILE A 43 13.88 14.31 15.14
N LEU A 44 13.58 14.14 13.87
CA LEU A 44 12.21 14.00 13.36
C LEU A 44 11.78 12.53 13.35
N ILE A 45 10.68 12.24 14.04
CA ILE A 45 10.05 10.93 14.05
C ILE A 45 8.80 11.00 13.19
N SER A 46 8.74 10.18 12.15
CA SER A 46 7.72 10.21 11.11
C SER A 46 7.00 8.87 11.01
N GLY A 47 5.79 8.87 10.46
CA GLY A 47 5.07 7.65 10.15
C GLY A 47 4.17 7.79 8.94
N SER A 48 4.18 6.79 8.07
CA SER A 48 3.37 6.79 6.86
C SER A 48 1.91 6.47 7.16
N ILE A 49 1.02 7.34 6.67
CA ILE A 49 -0.45 7.17 6.64
C ILE A 49 -0.91 7.57 5.24
N HIS A 50 -1.26 6.59 4.41
CA HIS A 50 -1.71 6.85 3.05
C HIS A 50 -3.19 7.22 3.03
N TYR A 51 -3.50 8.47 2.66
CA TYR A 51 -4.85 9.02 2.71
C TYR A 51 -5.91 8.18 1.97
N PRO A 52 -5.67 7.55 0.80
CA PRO A 52 -6.69 6.75 0.13
C PRO A 52 -6.90 5.35 0.72
N ARG A 53 -6.04 4.92 1.65
CA ARG A 53 -6.15 3.62 2.34
C ARG A 53 -7.00 3.67 3.61
N SER A 54 -7.58 4.82 3.91
CA SER A 54 -8.55 5.05 4.99
C SER A 54 -9.61 6.05 4.53
N THR A 55 -10.70 6.21 5.27
CA THR A 55 -11.74 7.19 4.92
C THR A 55 -11.46 8.57 5.53
N PRO A 56 -12.01 9.66 4.95
CA PRO A 56 -11.89 10.99 5.54
C PRO A 56 -12.33 11.09 7.00
N GLU A 57 -13.30 10.27 7.41
CA GLU A 57 -13.79 10.22 8.80
C GLU A 57 -12.80 9.53 9.75
N MET A 58 -11.89 8.70 9.24
CA MET A 58 -10.83 8.06 10.04
C MET A 58 -9.61 8.96 10.22
N TRP A 59 -9.32 9.85 9.27
CA TRP A 59 -8.05 10.59 9.23
C TRP A 59 -7.72 11.34 10.52
N GLU A 60 -8.68 12.09 11.08
CA GLU A 60 -8.42 12.87 12.30
C GLU A 60 -8.04 11.96 13.48
N ASP A 61 -8.72 10.83 13.66
CA ASP A 61 -8.42 9.87 14.72
C ASP A 61 -7.08 9.15 14.49
N LEU A 62 -6.78 8.74 13.26
CA LEU A 62 -5.50 8.13 12.88
C LEU A 62 -4.33 9.07 13.13
N ILE A 63 -4.44 10.33 12.70
CA ILE A 63 -3.40 11.36 12.87
C ILE A 63 -3.27 11.73 14.36
N LYS A 64 -4.37 11.76 15.12
CA LYS A 64 -4.32 11.98 16.56
C LYS A 64 -3.57 10.85 17.27
N LYS A 65 -3.83 9.59 16.93
CA LYS A 65 -3.06 8.45 17.43
C LYS A 65 -1.59 8.55 17.04
N ALA A 66 -1.26 8.95 15.82
CA ALA A 66 0.12 9.24 15.43
C ALA A 66 0.79 10.30 16.32
N LYS A 67 0.10 11.42 16.59
CA LYS A 67 0.58 12.45 17.51
C LYS A 67 0.76 11.92 18.93
N ASP A 68 -0.24 11.23 19.47
CA ASP A 68 -0.23 10.67 20.83
C ASP A 68 0.80 9.55 20.99
N GLY A 69 1.19 8.92 19.87
CA GLY A 69 2.27 7.97 19.75
C GLY A 69 3.66 8.61 19.64
N GLY A 70 3.76 9.95 19.57
CA GLY A 70 5.02 10.69 19.59
C GLY A 70 5.61 11.00 18.22
N LEU A 71 4.84 10.91 17.13
CA LEU A 71 5.28 11.36 15.81
C LEU A 71 5.32 12.90 15.73
N ASP A 72 6.30 13.43 15.00
CA ASP A 72 6.39 14.84 14.60
C ASP A 72 5.86 15.07 13.18
N VAL A 73 5.93 14.04 12.32
CA VAL A 73 5.68 14.13 10.87
C VAL A 73 4.76 13.00 10.41
N ILE A 74 3.80 13.32 9.54
CA ILE A 74 3.06 12.33 8.75
C ILE A 74 3.68 12.25 7.36
N ASP A 75 3.99 11.04 6.93
CA ASP A 75 4.49 10.75 5.58
C ASP A 75 3.34 10.21 4.71
N THR A 76 3.25 10.66 3.46
CA THR A 76 2.34 10.03 2.50
C THR A 76 2.85 10.19 1.07
N TYR A 77 2.64 9.13 0.28
CA TYR A 77 2.71 9.22 -1.17
C TYR A 77 1.56 10.02 -1.76
N VAL A 78 1.69 10.44 -3.03
CA VAL A 78 0.59 10.96 -3.87
C VAL A 78 0.25 9.96 -4.97
N PHE A 79 -1.03 9.57 -5.07
CA PHE A 79 -1.47 8.44 -5.91
C PHE A 79 -2.01 8.91 -7.26
N TRP A 80 -1.12 9.12 -8.25
CA TRP A 80 -1.47 9.73 -9.54
C TRP A 80 -2.61 9.03 -10.27
N ASN A 81 -2.59 7.70 -10.40
CA ASN A 81 -3.64 6.94 -11.06
C ASN A 81 -5.05 7.18 -10.49
N GLY A 82 -5.17 7.39 -9.19
CA GLY A 82 -6.44 7.72 -8.53
C GLY A 82 -6.82 9.20 -8.70
N HIS A 83 -5.82 10.08 -8.78
CA HIS A 83 -6.03 11.51 -9.01
C HIS A 83 -6.29 11.88 -10.45
N GLU A 84 -5.87 11.08 -11.44
CA GLU A 84 -6.07 11.35 -12.86
C GLU A 84 -6.50 10.05 -13.59
N PRO A 85 -7.71 9.54 -13.32
CA PRO A 85 -8.20 8.28 -13.90
C PRO A 85 -8.26 8.30 -15.43
N SER A 86 -8.39 9.48 -16.04
CA SER A 86 -8.24 9.71 -17.48
C SER A 86 -7.56 11.05 -17.73
N PRO A 87 -6.89 11.25 -18.89
CA PRO A 87 -6.08 12.44 -19.14
C PRO A 87 -6.86 13.74 -18.91
N GLY A 88 -6.36 14.62 -18.04
CA GLY A 88 -6.96 15.91 -17.72
C GLY A 88 -8.15 15.88 -16.75
N ASN A 89 -8.71 14.71 -16.46
CA ASN A 89 -9.84 14.56 -15.55
C ASN A 89 -9.35 14.20 -14.16
N TYR A 90 -9.35 15.19 -13.27
CA TYR A 90 -8.78 15.03 -11.94
C TYR A 90 -9.82 14.70 -10.86
N ASN A 91 -9.43 13.85 -9.91
CA ASN A 91 -10.22 13.52 -8.72
C ASN A 91 -9.44 13.89 -7.45
N PHE A 92 -9.98 14.83 -6.67
CA PHE A 92 -9.49 15.19 -5.33
C PHE A 92 -10.65 15.17 -4.32
N GLU A 93 -11.62 14.29 -4.51
CA GLU A 93 -12.80 14.17 -3.66
C GLU A 93 -12.71 12.95 -2.73
N GLY A 94 -13.53 12.96 -1.67
CA GLY A 94 -13.64 11.85 -0.73
C GLY A 94 -12.28 11.44 -0.16
N ARG A 95 -11.94 10.14 -0.25
CA ARG A 95 -10.65 9.62 0.22
C ARG A 95 -9.44 10.04 -0.61
N TYR A 96 -9.65 10.69 -1.76
CA TYR A 96 -8.60 11.30 -2.57
C TYR A 96 -8.49 12.82 -2.33
N ASP A 97 -9.16 13.38 -1.33
CA ASP A 97 -8.97 14.79 -0.94
C ASP A 97 -7.66 14.99 -0.18
N LEU A 98 -6.56 15.08 -0.95
CA LEU A 98 -5.20 15.29 -0.46
C LEU A 98 -5.07 16.58 0.36
N VAL A 99 -5.74 17.66 -0.07
CA VAL A 99 -5.68 18.97 0.61
C VAL A 99 -6.33 18.87 1.98
N ARG A 100 -7.51 18.25 2.09
CA ARG A 100 -8.18 18.02 3.37
C ARG A 100 -7.35 17.13 4.30
N PHE A 101 -6.72 16.08 3.78
CA PHE A 101 -5.83 15.23 4.58
C PHE A 101 -4.68 16.05 5.17
N ILE A 102 -3.94 16.80 4.35
CA ILE A 102 -2.80 17.62 4.81
C ILE A 102 -3.26 18.73 5.77
N LYS A 103 -4.39 19.37 5.53
CA LYS A 103 -4.98 20.34 6.47
C LYS A 103 -5.36 19.70 7.81
N THR A 104 -5.78 18.43 7.81
CA THR A 104 -6.05 17.67 9.04
C THR A 104 -4.76 17.41 9.82
N VAL A 105 -3.66 17.10 9.13
CA VAL A 105 -2.33 17.00 9.75
C VAL A 105 -1.90 18.34 10.38
N GLN A 106 -2.07 19.44 9.65
CA GLN A 106 -1.79 20.80 10.15
C GLN A 106 -2.65 21.15 11.38
N LYS A 107 -3.96 20.86 11.34
CA LYS A 107 -4.90 21.09 12.45
C LYS A 107 -4.43 20.42 13.74
N LEU A 108 -3.87 19.22 13.61
CA LEU A 108 -3.35 18.45 14.75
C LEU A 108 -1.92 18.85 15.14
N GLY A 109 -1.28 19.78 14.41
CA GLY A 109 0.02 20.34 14.76
C GLY A 109 1.20 19.43 14.45
N LEU A 110 1.06 18.55 13.45
CA LEU A 110 2.14 17.74 12.91
C LEU A 110 2.62 18.32 11.58
N TYR A 111 3.84 17.96 11.19
CA TYR A 111 4.39 18.27 9.87
C TYR A 111 4.03 17.19 8.83
N VAL A 112 4.31 17.46 7.56
CA VAL A 112 4.13 16.54 6.45
C VAL A 112 5.42 16.34 5.67
N HIS A 113 5.75 15.09 5.35
CA HIS A 113 6.66 14.72 4.27
C HIS A 113 5.81 14.23 3.08
N LEU A 114 5.73 15.04 2.02
CA LEU A 114 4.87 14.76 0.87
C LEU A 114 5.67 14.05 -0.23
N ARG A 115 5.53 12.74 -0.33
CA ARG A 115 6.25 11.94 -1.34
C ARG A 115 5.48 11.94 -2.65
N ILE A 116 5.73 12.95 -3.49
CA ILE A 116 4.93 13.19 -4.71
C ILE A 116 5.13 12.09 -5.74
N GLY A 117 6.33 11.51 -5.84
CA GLY A 117 6.66 10.47 -6.82
C GLY A 117 6.96 11.08 -8.20
N PRO A 118 6.16 10.83 -9.25
CA PRO A 118 4.83 10.21 -9.21
C PRO A 118 4.84 8.69 -9.39
N TYR A 119 5.99 8.08 -9.70
CA TYR A 119 6.19 6.68 -9.35
C TYR A 119 6.34 6.58 -7.83
N ILE A 120 5.57 5.69 -7.21
CA ILE A 120 5.53 5.52 -5.76
C ILE A 120 5.75 4.08 -5.31
N CYS A 121 5.75 3.10 -6.23
CA CYS A 121 5.67 1.67 -5.91
C CYS A 121 4.47 1.37 -4.99
N ALA A 122 4.68 1.49 -3.67
CA ALA A 122 3.69 1.51 -2.60
C ALA A 122 2.81 0.26 -2.48
N GLU A 123 3.21 -0.83 -3.13
CA GLU A 123 2.33 -1.97 -3.42
C GLU A 123 1.00 -1.56 -4.07
N TRP A 124 1.05 -0.50 -4.87
CA TRP A 124 -0.10 0.16 -5.45
C TRP A 124 -0.17 -0.12 -6.94
N ASN A 125 -1.39 -0.17 -7.48
CA ASN A 125 -1.72 -0.54 -8.85
C ASN A 125 -0.88 0.30 -9.82
N PHE A 126 -0.12 -0.39 -10.65
CA PHE A 126 0.75 0.22 -11.66
C PHE A 126 1.82 1.19 -11.10
N GLY A 127 2.23 0.99 -9.84
CA GLY A 127 3.23 1.81 -9.16
C GLY A 127 2.78 3.26 -8.93
N GLY A 128 1.48 3.53 -9.04
CA GLY A 128 0.89 4.86 -9.02
C GLY A 128 0.65 5.50 -10.38
N PHE A 129 1.17 4.93 -11.48
CA PHE A 129 0.95 5.50 -12.81
C PHE A 129 -0.47 5.27 -13.31
N PRO A 130 -1.10 6.26 -13.97
CA PRO A 130 -2.34 6.02 -14.69
C PRO A 130 -2.10 5.08 -15.87
N VAL A 131 -2.99 4.11 -16.10
CA VAL A 131 -2.81 3.12 -17.18
C VAL A 131 -2.89 3.75 -18.57
N TRP A 132 -3.65 4.83 -18.75
CA TRP A 132 -3.69 5.59 -20.00
C TRP A 132 -2.31 6.13 -20.40
N LEU A 133 -1.42 6.40 -19.42
CA LEU A 133 -0.10 6.95 -19.66
C LEU A 133 0.72 6.03 -20.56
N LYS A 134 0.62 4.71 -20.36
CA LYS A 134 1.31 3.69 -21.18
C LYS A 134 1.01 3.80 -22.68
N TYR A 135 -0.14 4.38 -23.05
CA TYR A 135 -0.60 4.46 -24.44
C TYR A 135 -0.38 5.83 -25.07
N VAL A 136 0.33 6.72 -24.38
CA VAL A 136 0.85 7.95 -24.99
C VAL A 136 1.89 7.56 -26.05
N PRO A 137 1.78 8.09 -27.29
CA PRO A 137 2.71 7.74 -28.37
C PRO A 137 4.18 7.99 -27.99
N GLY A 138 5.03 6.99 -28.24
CA GLY A 138 6.48 7.07 -27.99
C GLY A 138 6.88 7.06 -26.52
N ILE A 139 5.97 6.75 -25.59
CA ILE A 139 6.29 6.77 -24.17
C ILE A 139 7.15 5.58 -23.74
N SER A 140 8.07 5.84 -22.82
CA SER A 140 8.81 4.84 -22.05
C SER A 140 8.94 5.34 -20.63
N PHE A 141 8.56 4.51 -19.66
CA PHE A 141 8.47 4.99 -18.27
C PHE A 141 9.84 5.10 -17.64
N ARG A 142 9.98 6.07 -16.72
CA ARG A 142 11.12 6.22 -15.82
C ARG A 142 12.47 6.15 -16.54
N THR A 143 12.59 6.87 -17.64
CA THR A 143 13.83 7.00 -18.41
C THR A 143 13.84 8.36 -19.11
N ASP A 144 14.93 8.70 -19.82
CA ASP A 144 15.06 9.98 -20.51
C ASP A 144 14.20 9.98 -21.79
N ASN A 145 12.89 10.14 -21.59
CA ASN A 145 11.85 10.05 -22.60
C ASN A 145 10.95 11.29 -22.52
N GLU A 146 10.95 12.12 -23.56
CA GLU A 146 10.21 13.40 -23.57
C GLU A 146 8.70 13.27 -23.25
N PRO A 147 7.94 12.32 -23.84
CA PRO A 147 6.54 12.11 -23.47
C PRO A 147 6.36 11.84 -21.97
N PHE A 148 7.19 10.96 -21.39
CA PHE A 148 7.12 10.63 -19.98
C PHE A 148 7.50 11.82 -19.09
N LYS A 149 8.63 12.49 -19.40
CA LYS A 149 9.10 13.69 -18.68
C LYS A 149 8.03 14.78 -18.64
N ARG A 150 7.36 15.05 -19.78
CA ARG A 150 6.28 16.03 -19.87
C ARG A 150 5.09 15.66 -18.99
N ALA A 151 4.66 14.39 -19.02
CA ALA A 151 3.54 13.92 -18.20
C ALA A 151 3.86 13.98 -16.70
N MET A 152 5.02 13.46 -16.30
CA MET A 152 5.51 13.50 -14.92
C MET A 152 5.64 14.95 -14.42
N GLN A 153 6.23 15.84 -15.22
CA GLN A 153 6.36 17.25 -14.88
C GLN A 153 4.99 17.91 -14.71
N GLY A 154 4.05 17.67 -15.62
CA GLY A 154 2.70 18.24 -15.56
C GLY A 154 1.97 17.85 -14.27
N PHE A 155 1.99 16.57 -13.90
CA PHE A 155 1.36 16.11 -12.67
C PHE A 155 2.08 16.64 -11.42
N THR A 156 3.42 16.61 -11.39
CA THR A 156 4.20 17.13 -10.25
C THR A 156 3.95 18.63 -10.06
N GLN A 157 3.96 19.41 -11.14
CA GLN A 157 3.64 20.84 -11.11
C GLN A 157 2.24 21.09 -10.60
N LYS A 158 1.25 20.31 -11.04
CA LYS A 158 -0.12 20.43 -10.55
C LYS A 158 -0.19 20.23 -9.04
N ILE A 159 0.38 19.15 -8.51
CA ILE A 159 0.38 18.86 -7.07
C ILE A 159 1.07 19.99 -6.30
N VAL A 160 2.27 20.40 -6.72
CA VAL A 160 2.99 21.51 -6.06
C VAL A 160 2.18 22.80 -6.10
N GLN A 161 1.57 23.14 -7.24
CA GLN A 161 0.77 24.36 -7.36
C GLN A 161 -0.49 24.30 -6.48
N MET A 162 -1.15 23.15 -6.38
CA MET A 162 -2.28 22.95 -5.46
C MET A 162 -1.85 23.18 -4.01
N MET A 163 -0.72 22.59 -3.59
CA MET A 163 -0.20 22.81 -2.24
C MET A 163 0.18 24.27 -1.99
N LYS A 164 0.74 24.96 -3.00
CA LYS A 164 1.08 26.39 -2.92
C LYS A 164 -0.15 27.29 -2.80
N ASN A 165 -1.18 27.03 -3.59
CA ASN A 165 -2.44 27.79 -3.56
C ASN A 165 -3.09 27.71 -2.18
N GLU A 166 -3.01 26.54 -1.55
CA GLU A 166 -3.51 26.28 -0.21
C GLU A 166 -2.53 26.64 0.92
N LYS A 167 -1.36 27.22 0.57
CA LYS A 167 -0.29 27.63 1.50
C LYS A 167 0.19 26.50 2.41
N LEU A 168 0.30 25.29 1.87
CA LEU A 168 0.60 24.07 2.63
C LEU A 168 2.10 23.79 2.79
N PHE A 169 2.98 24.46 2.05
CA PHE A 169 4.42 24.39 2.33
C PHE A 169 4.78 25.19 3.57
N ALA A 170 5.74 24.70 4.37
CA ALA A 170 6.20 25.36 5.58
C ALA A 170 6.80 26.75 5.32
N SER A 171 7.39 26.97 4.14
CA SER A 171 7.79 28.29 3.63
C SER A 171 6.62 29.29 3.55
N GLN A 172 5.39 28.80 3.47
CA GLN A 172 4.12 29.53 3.45
C GLN A 172 3.32 29.36 4.76
N ARG A 173 3.95 28.85 5.83
CA ARG A 173 3.36 28.51 7.15
C ARG A 173 2.44 27.28 7.16
N GLY A 174 2.51 26.45 6.13
CA GLY A 174 1.86 25.14 6.10
C GLY A 174 2.64 24.02 6.79
N PRO A 175 2.11 22.78 6.82
CA PRO A 175 2.76 21.67 7.51
C PRO A 175 3.84 20.96 6.67
N ILE A 176 3.90 21.13 5.34
CA ILE A 176 4.80 20.35 4.48
C ILE A 176 6.24 20.87 4.65
N ILE A 177 7.11 20.04 5.23
CA ILE A 177 8.52 20.36 5.49
C ILE A 177 9.49 19.65 4.54
N LEU A 178 9.04 18.61 3.85
CA LEU A 178 9.84 17.83 2.93
C LEU A 178 8.96 17.39 1.76
N SER A 179 9.57 17.28 0.58
CA SER A 179 8.94 16.64 -0.59
C SER A 179 9.85 15.55 -1.16
N GLN A 180 9.28 14.50 -1.76
CA GLN A 180 10.06 13.50 -2.51
C GLN A 180 9.69 13.50 -3.99
N ILE A 181 10.71 13.41 -4.85
CA ILE A 181 10.57 13.17 -6.29
C ILE A 181 11.13 11.78 -6.62
N GLU A 182 10.49 11.05 -7.53
CA GLU A 182 10.74 9.62 -7.79
C GLU A 182 10.60 8.75 -6.51
N ASN A 183 10.83 7.45 -6.68
CA ASN A 183 10.90 6.48 -5.60
C ASN A 183 11.82 5.31 -5.95
N GLU A 184 12.87 5.09 -5.16
CA GLU A 184 13.80 3.96 -5.30
C GLU A 184 14.35 3.77 -6.72
N TYR A 185 14.76 4.85 -7.38
CA TYR A 185 15.17 4.80 -8.79
C TYR A 185 16.62 4.35 -9.00
N GLY A 186 17.50 4.46 -8.00
CA GLY A 186 18.93 4.15 -8.14
C GLY A 186 19.26 2.79 -8.79
N PRO A 187 18.59 1.67 -8.45
CA PRO A 187 18.75 0.40 -9.16
C PRO A 187 18.41 0.49 -10.66
N GLU A 188 17.35 1.21 -11.03
CA GLU A 188 16.94 1.43 -12.42
C GLU A 188 17.90 2.36 -13.15
N SER A 189 18.35 3.43 -12.48
CA SER A 189 19.37 4.35 -13.00
C SER A 189 20.61 3.58 -13.45
N ARG A 190 21.10 2.66 -12.60
CA ARG A 190 22.25 1.79 -12.93
C ARG A 190 21.95 0.84 -14.09
N ALA A 191 20.76 0.26 -14.15
CA ALA A 191 20.37 -0.65 -15.23
C ALA A 191 20.24 0.06 -16.59
N LEU A 192 19.76 1.31 -16.60
CA LEU A 192 19.56 2.13 -17.79
C LEU A 192 20.79 2.94 -18.20
N GLY A 193 21.84 2.98 -17.38
CA GLY A 193 23.09 3.68 -17.64
C GLY A 193 22.87 5.17 -17.91
N ALA A 194 23.42 5.68 -19.01
CA ALA A 194 23.39 7.11 -19.33
C ALA A 194 21.98 7.71 -19.41
N ALA A 195 21.00 6.98 -19.95
CA ALA A 195 19.61 7.44 -20.01
C ALA A 195 18.99 7.53 -18.61
N GLY A 196 19.33 6.56 -17.73
CA GLY A 196 18.89 6.57 -16.34
C GLY A 196 19.42 7.78 -15.57
N HIS A 197 20.73 8.01 -15.66
CA HIS A 197 21.38 9.17 -15.04
C HIS A 197 20.88 10.51 -15.62
N ALA A 198 20.63 10.61 -16.93
CA ALA A 198 20.09 11.82 -17.55
C ALA A 198 18.69 12.14 -17.01
N TYR A 199 17.82 11.13 -16.94
CA TYR A 199 16.48 11.26 -16.39
C TYR A 199 16.50 11.69 -14.92
N ILE A 200 17.32 11.06 -14.08
CA ILE A 200 17.26 11.35 -12.64
C ILE A 200 17.79 12.75 -12.32
N ASN A 201 18.82 13.20 -13.05
CA ASN A 201 19.30 14.59 -12.98
C ASN A 201 18.24 15.58 -13.45
N TRP A 202 17.52 15.26 -14.53
CA TRP A 202 16.38 16.05 -14.98
C TRP A 202 15.27 16.11 -13.92
N ALA A 203 14.89 14.98 -13.31
CA ALA A 203 13.81 14.89 -12.34
C ALA A 203 14.10 15.74 -11.10
N ALA A 204 15.32 15.61 -10.56
CA ALA A 204 15.79 16.43 -9.44
C ALA A 204 15.80 17.92 -9.77
N LYS A 205 16.34 18.31 -10.94
CA LYS A 205 16.36 19.70 -11.40
C LYS A 205 14.95 20.26 -11.56
N MET A 206 14.05 19.50 -12.19
CA MET A 206 12.65 19.87 -12.39
C MET A 206 11.97 20.13 -11.05
N ALA A 207 12.11 19.20 -10.09
CA ALA A 207 11.50 19.30 -8.76
C ALA A 207 12.01 20.54 -7.98
N VAL A 208 13.33 20.75 -7.97
CA VAL A 208 13.95 21.91 -7.29
C VAL A 208 13.48 23.24 -7.91
N GLN A 209 13.36 23.31 -9.23
CA GLN A 209 12.87 24.50 -9.95
C GLN A 209 11.40 24.83 -9.65
N LEU A 210 10.61 23.90 -9.11
CA LEU A 210 9.26 24.19 -8.64
C LEU A 210 9.24 25.12 -7.43
N ASN A 211 10.40 25.36 -6.79
CA ASN A 211 10.59 26.35 -5.73
C ASN A 211 9.53 26.24 -4.62
N THR A 212 9.42 25.05 -4.02
CA THR A 212 8.53 24.75 -2.89
C THR A 212 8.94 25.50 -1.61
N GLY A 213 10.19 25.95 -1.53
CA GLY A 213 10.77 26.58 -0.35
C GLY A 213 11.08 25.59 0.78
N VAL A 214 11.04 24.28 0.51
CA VAL A 214 11.42 23.21 1.44
C VAL A 214 12.32 22.18 0.74
N PRO A 215 13.15 21.40 1.46
CA PRO A 215 14.04 20.43 0.85
C PRO A 215 13.33 19.32 0.07
N TRP A 216 14.01 18.82 -0.95
CA TRP A 216 13.62 17.64 -1.71
C TRP A 216 14.45 16.42 -1.29
N VAL A 217 13.81 15.26 -1.31
CA VAL A 217 14.39 13.96 -0.94
C VAL A 217 14.26 12.99 -2.11
N MET A 218 15.18 12.03 -2.21
CA MET A 218 15.08 10.84 -3.07
C MET A 218 15.55 9.61 -2.29
N CYS A 219 14.70 8.60 -2.15
CA CYS A 219 15.06 7.38 -1.43
C CYS A 219 15.76 6.38 -2.34
N LYS A 220 16.78 5.68 -1.81
CA LYS A 220 17.66 4.75 -2.54
C LYS A 220 18.28 5.33 -3.82
N GLU A 221 18.65 6.60 -3.79
CA GLU A 221 19.31 7.30 -4.89
C GLU A 221 20.71 7.75 -4.48
N ASP A 222 21.70 6.87 -4.60
CA ASP A 222 23.06 7.12 -4.08
C ASP A 222 23.73 8.34 -4.73
N ASP A 223 23.41 8.67 -5.98
CA ASP A 223 23.93 9.80 -6.74
C ASP A 223 22.95 10.98 -6.87
N ALA A 224 21.96 11.10 -5.97
CA ALA A 224 21.01 12.23 -5.98
C ALA A 224 21.73 13.59 -6.06
N PRO A 225 21.46 14.42 -7.09
CA PRO A 225 22.19 15.66 -7.31
C PRO A 225 21.80 16.73 -6.30
N ASP A 226 22.73 17.64 -6.01
CA ASP A 226 22.49 18.74 -5.06
C ASP A 226 21.41 19.69 -5.60
N PRO A 227 20.52 20.25 -4.75
CA PRO A 227 20.47 20.14 -3.28
C PRO A 227 19.61 18.97 -2.75
N VAL A 228 19.29 17.96 -3.55
CA VAL A 228 18.38 16.88 -3.14
C VAL A 228 19.05 15.92 -2.15
N ILE A 229 18.35 15.56 -1.07
CA ILE A 229 18.86 14.66 -0.03
C ILE A 229 18.59 13.21 -0.44
N ASN A 230 19.63 12.37 -0.51
CA ASN A 230 19.42 10.94 -0.65
C ASN A 230 19.08 10.30 0.71
N ALA A 231 18.15 9.35 0.70
CA ALA A 231 17.67 8.68 1.91
C ALA A 231 17.66 7.15 1.78
N CYS A 232 17.59 6.46 2.90
CA CYS A 232 17.59 4.99 2.98
C CYS A 232 16.19 4.43 3.25
N ASN A 233 15.92 3.24 2.70
CA ASN A 233 14.75 2.42 2.96
C ASN A 233 15.19 0.99 3.32
N GLY A 234 14.53 0.36 4.29
CA GLY A 234 14.87 -1.01 4.69
C GLY A 234 14.39 -1.39 6.08
N PHE A 235 14.73 -2.61 6.51
CA PHE A 235 14.56 -3.02 7.91
C PHE A 235 15.57 -2.35 8.84
N TYR A 236 16.76 -2.02 8.34
CA TYR A 236 17.82 -1.31 9.04
C TYR A 236 18.53 -0.36 8.07
N CYS A 237 18.81 0.86 8.53
CA CYS A 237 19.55 1.87 7.76
C CYS A 237 20.73 2.45 8.56
N ASP A 238 21.19 1.76 9.61
CA ASP A 238 22.29 2.24 10.45
C ASP A 238 23.67 2.19 9.77
N GLY A 239 23.78 1.53 8.62
CA GLY A 239 24.96 1.54 7.75
C GLY A 239 24.93 2.59 6.64
N PHE A 240 23.82 3.33 6.50
CA PHE A 240 23.65 4.33 5.45
C PHE A 240 24.37 5.63 5.80
N SER A 241 25.00 6.24 4.79
CA SER A 241 25.56 7.58 4.83
C SER A 241 25.07 8.37 3.63
N PRO A 242 24.70 9.65 3.79
CA PRO A 242 24.28 10.48 2.67
C PRO A 242 25.45 10.72 1.72
N ASN A 243 25.14 11.03 0.46
CA ASN A 243 26.12 11.14 -0.61
C ASN A 243 27.00 12.40 -0.54
N LYS A 244 26.69 13.33 0.36
CA LYS A 244 27.49 14.51 0.68
C LYS A 244 27.59 14.70 2.19
N PRO A 245 28.74 15.19 2.70
CA PRO A 245 28.98 15.30 4.15
C PRO A 245 28.16 16.40 4.83
N TYR A 246 27.49 17.27 4.07
CA TYR A 246 26.65 18.36 4.59
C TYR A 246 25.15 18.05 4.55
N LYS A 247 24.77 16.85 4.08
CA LYS A 247 23.37 16.37 4.08
C LYS A 247 23.13 15.55 5.36
N PRO A 248 21.90 15.57 5.92
CA PRO A 248 21.56 14.76 7.08
C PRO A 248 21.30 13.30 6.69
N THR A 249 21.52 12.38 7.62
CA THR A 249 21.19 10.96 7.45
C THR A 249 19.70 10.72 7.70
N MET A 250 18.98 10.28 6.67
CA MET A 250 17.52 10.09 6.69
C MET A 250 17.11 8.65 6.34
N TRP A 251 16.14 8.12 7.09
CA TRP A 251 15.53 6.81 6.86
C TRP A 251 14.05 6.99 6.53
N THR A 252 13.72 6.96 5.25
CA THR A 252 12.38 7.25 4.70
C THR A 252 11.41 6.07 4.80
N GLU A 253 11.90 4.84 4.96
CA GLU A 253 11.06 3.67 5.19
C GLU A 253 11.68 2.67 6.16
N ALA A 254 11.40 2.86 7.45
CA ALA A 254 11.63 1.87 8.50
C ALA A 254 10.49 0.86 8.46
N TRP A 255 10.70 -0.23 7.72
CA TRP A 255 9.64 -1.23 7.47
C TRP A 255 9.11 -1.82 8.78
N SER A 256 7.88 -1.50 9.13
CA SER A 256 7.27 -1.89 10.41
C SER A 256 6.74 -3.34 10.41
N GLY A 257 6.69 -3.95 9.23
CA GLY A 257 6.30 -5.32 8.93
C GLY A 257 6.52 -5.58 7.44
N TRP A 258 5.52 -6.15 6.76
CA TRP A 258 5.53 -6.32 5.30
C TRP A 258 4.10 -6.37 4.77
N PHE A 259 3.90 -6.07 3.49
CA PHE A 259 2.61 -6.21 2.85
C PHE A 259 2.20 -7.69 2.72
N THR A 260 0.94 -7.94 2.39
CA THR A 260 0.39 -9.28 2.20
C THR A 260 -0.11 -9.44 0.76
N GLU A 261 0.03 -10.63 0.20
CA GLU A 261 -0.40 -11.01 -1.15
C GLU A 261 -1.34 -12.21 -1.08
N PHE A 262 -2.35 -12.27 -1.94
CA PHE A 262 -3.29 -13.40 -1.96
C PHE A 262 -2.54 -14.72 -2.21
N GLY A 263 -2.70 -15.68 -1.30
CA GLY A 263 -1.97 -16.96 -1.31
C GLY A 263 -0.64 -16.94 -0.56
N GLY A 264 -0.17 -15.77 -0.10
CA GLY A 264 1.00 -15.62 0.76
C GLY A 264 0.65 -15.58 2.26
N PRO A 265 1.64 -15.68 3.16
CA PRO A 265 1.44 -15.58 4.61
C PRO A 265 1.32 -14.11 5.06
N ILE A 266 0.82 -13.92 6.28
CA ILE A 266 0.83 -12.60 6.95
C ILE A 266 2.19 -12.42 7.62
N HIS A 267 2.87 -11.32 7.30
CA HIS A 267 4.20 -10.99 7.81
C HIS A 267 4.12 -10.06 9.03
N GLN A 268 4.89 -10.38 10.07
CA GLN A 268 4.96 -9.58 11.30
C GLN A 268 6.42 -9.22 11.60
N ARG A 269 6.66 -8.05 12.20
CA ARG A 269 7.98 -7.66 12.70
C ARG A 269 7.89 -7.39 14.19
N PRO A 270 8.63 -8.14 15.04
CA PRO A 270 8.67 -7.89 16.47
C PRO A 270 9.03 -6.44 16.78
N VAL A 271 8.29 -5.80 17.69
CA VAL A 271 8.53 -4.40 18.02
C VAL A 271 9.92 -4.19 18.64
N GLN A 272 10.44 -5.18 19.36
CA GLN A 272 11.78 -5.11 19.94
C GLN A 272 12.85 -4.93 18.86
N ASP A 273 12.70 -5.64 17.73
CA ASP A 273 13.62 -5.53 16.60
C ASP A 273 13.45 -4.19 15.86
N LEU A 274 12.21 -3.74 15.67
CA LEU A 274 11.94 -2.43 15.07
C LEU A 274 12.54 -1.30 15.93
N ALA A 275 12.28 -1.32 17.24
CA ALA A 275 12.84 -0.37 18.20
C ALA A 275 14.37 -0.42 18.23
N PHE A 276 14.95 -1.62 18.17
CA PHE A 276 16.39 -1.81 18.05
C PHE A 276 16.94 -1.18 16.78
N GLY A 277 16.31 -1.41 15.62
CA GLY A 277 16.72 -0.80 14.35
C GLY A 277 16.69 0.73 14.40
N VAL A 278 15.62 1.32 14.94
CA VAL A 278 15.49 2.77 15.12
C VAL A 278 16.54 3.32 16.08
N ALA A 279 16.71 2.73 17.27
CA ALA A 279 17.72 3.19 18.23
C ALA A 279 19.15 3.06 17.67
N ARG A 280 19.43 1.99 16.91
CA ARG A 280 20.72 1.76 16.24
C ARG A 280 21.00 2.79 15.14
N PHE A 281 19.97 3.25 14.44
CA PHE A 281 20.07 4.34 13.47
C PHE A 281 20.33 5.70 14.16
N ILE A 282 19.55 6.03 15.20
CA ILE A 282 19.68 7.29 15.94
C ILE A 282 21.04 7.41 16.64
N GLN A 283 21.53 6.35 17.28
CA GLN A 283 22.81 6.39 18.00
C GLN A 283 24.02 6.66 17.10
N LYS A 284 23.89 6.42 15.78
CA LYS A 284 24.90 6.72 14.76
C LYS A 284 24.75 8.09 14.11
N GLY A 285 23.84 8.93 14.62
CA GLY A 285 23.60 10.27 14.12
C GLY A 285 22.46 10.39 13.10
N GLY A 286 21.66 9.34 12.89
CA GLY A 286 20.41 9.45 12.14
C GLY A 286 19.47 10.48 12.76
N SER A 287 18.83 11.31 11.93
CA SER A 287 18.05 12.47 12.41
C SER A 287 16.64 12.58 11.82
N TYR A 288 16.28 11.70 10.89
CA TYR A 288 14.91 11.52 10.42
C TYR A 288 14.62 10.03 10.24
N VAL A 289 13.56 9.53 10.86
CA VAL A 289 13.13 8.13 10.71
C VAL A 289 11.62 8.07 10.47
N ASN A 290 11.19 7.36 9.44
CA ASN A 290 9.78 7.20 9.07
C ASN A 290 9.34 5.75 9.13
N TYR A 291 8.31 5.44 9.94
CA TYR A 291 7.71 4.11 9.95
C TYR A 291 6.88 3.86 8.70
N TYR A 292 7.29 2.89 7.88
CA TYR A 292 6.55 2.44 6.72
C TYR A 292 5.98 1.04 7.02
N MET A 293 4.72 0.87 7.40
CA MET A 293 3.66 1.85 7.67
C MET A 293 3.52 2.20 9.16
N TYR A 294 2.95 3.37 9.46
CA TYR A 294 2.42 3.68 10.79
C TYR A 294 0.93 3.33 10.90
N HIS A 295 0.17 3.62 9.85
CA HIS A 295 -1.13 3.02 9.56
C HIS A 295 -1.14 2.56 8.10
N GLY A 296 -1.27 1.25 7.88
CA GLY A 296 -1.29 0.70 6.54
C GLY A 296 -2.66 0.80 5.86
N GLY A 297 -3.73 0.37 6.54
CA GLY A 297 -5.11 0.52 6.07
C GLY A 297 -5.56 -0.53 5.06
N THR A 298 -6.43 -0.14 4.14
CA THR A 298 -7.11 -1.03 3.19
C THR A 298 -6.96 -0.52 1.75
N ASN A 299 -6.63 -1.40 0.82
CA ASN A 299 -6.67 -1.19 -0.62
C ASN A 299 -8.11 -1.25 -1.13
N PHE A 300 -8.90 -0.20 -0.87
CA PHE A 300 -10.30 -0.12 -1.31
C PHE A 300 -10.45 -0.08 -2.84
N GLY A 301 -11.56 -0.60 -3.34
CA GLY A 301 -11.81 -0.67 -4.77
C GLY A 301 -10.88 -1.62 -5.51
N ARG A 302 -10.74 -1.41 -6.82
CA ARG A 302 -9.95 -2.27 -7.70
C ARG A 302 -8.66 -1.62 -8.24
N THR A 303 -8.52 -0.30 -8.11
CA THR A 303 -7.36 0.46 -8.62
C THR A 303 -6.33 0.79 -7.54
N ALA A 304 -6.42 0.15 -6.36
CA ALA A 304 -5.54 0.37 -5.23
C ALA A 304 -4.39 -0.64 -5.18
N GLY A 305 -4.56 -1.85 -4.65
CA GLY A 305 -3.47 -2.85 -4.54
C GLY A 305 -3.22 -3.60 -5.85
N GLY A 306 -1.95 -3.95 -6.13
CA GLY A 306 -1.60 -4.81 -7.25
C GLY A 306 -0.10 -5.01 -7.43
N PRO A 307 0.36 -6.08 -8.12
CA PRO A 307 -0.41 -7.26 -8.52
C PRO A 307 -0.50 -8.24 -7.34
N PHE A 308 -1.61 -8.98 -7.23
CA PHE A 308 -1.89 -9.96 -6.16
C PHE A 308 -1.88 -9.43 -4.72
N ILE A 309 -1.59 -8.15 -4.48
CA ILE A 309 -1.66 -7.53 -3.16
C ILE A 309 -3.08 -7.69 -2.59
N THR A 310 -3.18 -8.08 -1.33
CA THR A 310 -4.47 -8.25 -0.65
C THR A 310 -5.22 -6.93 -0.54
N THR A 311 -6.53 -7.02 -0.28
CA THR A 311 -7.33 -5.83 0.05
C THR A 311 -6.91 -5.25 1.39
N SER A 312 -6.51 -6.08 2.35
CA SER A 312 -5.82 -5.59 3.56
C SER A 312 -4.43 -5.08 3.20
N TYR A 313 -4.06 -3.93 3.76
CA TYR A 313 -2.69 -3.42 3.75
C TYR A 313 -2.21 -3.16 5.20
N ASP A 314 -2.56 -4.05 6.13
CA ASP A 314 -2.28 -3.91 7.58
C ASP A 314 -0.79 -3.64 7.91
N TYR A 315 0.12 -4.29 7.18
CA TYR A 315 1.57 -4.14 7.29
C TYR A 315 2.17 -4.46 8.68
N ASP A 316 1.40 -5.10 9.58
CA ASP A 316 1.73 -5.20 11.00
C ASP A 316 2.05 -3.82 11.62
N ALA A 317 1.37 -2.78 11.16
CA ALA A 317 1.62 -1.41 11.55
C ALA A 317 1.23 -1.12 13.03
N PRO A 318 1.84 -0.11 13.68
CA PRO A 318 1.47 0.35 15.03
C PRO A 318 -0.02 0.69 15.18
N ILE A 319 -0.65 1.22 14.13
CA ILE A 319 -2.10 1.33 14.01
C ILE A 319 -2.56 0.33 12.94
N ASP A 320 -3.39 -0.63 13.33
CA ASP A 320 -3.83 -1.71 12.45
C ASP A 320 -4.70 -1.23 11.28
N GLU A 321 -5.03 -2.14 10.35
CA GLU A 321 -5.93 -1.87 9.21
C GLU A 321 -7.23 -1.13 9.59
N TYR A 322 -7.75 -1.38 10.79
CA TYR A 322 -9.04 -0.89 11.25
C TYR A 322 -8.93 0.42 12.04
N GLY A 323 -7.73 0.96 12.19
CA GLY A 323 -7.47 2.16 12.98
C GLY A 323 -7.30 1.89 14.48
N LEU A 324 -7.15 0.64 14.91
CA LEU A 324 -6.95 0.29 16.32
C LEU A 324 -5.46 0.28 16.67
N ILE A 325 -5.15 0.66 17.91
CA ILE A 325 -3.79 0.60 18.44
C ILE A 325 -3.36 -0.86 18.58
N ARG A 326 -2.22 -1.22 17.98
CA ARG A 326 -1.63 -2.56 18.09
C ARG A 326 -0.64 -2.62 19.24
N GLN A 327 -1.01 -3.30 20.32
CA GLN A 327 -0.10 -3.53 21.43
C GLN A 327 0.65 -4.85 21.32
N PRO A 328 1.93 -4.89 21.73
CA PRO A 328 2.66 -3.82 22.41
C PRO A 328 3.37 -2.83 21.46
N LYS A 329 3.19 -2.99 20.14
CA LYS A 329 3.98 -2.28 19.14
C LYS A 329 3.88 -0.76 19.28
N TYR A 330 2.67 -0.24 19.39
CA TYR A 330 2.42 1.19 19.47
C TYR A 330 3.03 1.83 20.72
N ASP A 331 2.72 1.34 21.93
CA ASP A 331 3.22 2.00 23.15
C ASP A 331 4.71 1.76 23.37
N HIS A 332 5.27 0.62 22.94
CA HIS A 332 6.72 0.41 23.03
C HIS A 332 7.49 1.39 22.14
N LEU A 333 6.98 1.70 20.94
CA LEU A 333 7.55 2.75 20.10
C LEU A 333 7.31 4.14 20.68
N LYS A 334 6.15 4.39 21.31
CA LYS A 334 5.87 5.66 22.00
C LYS A 334 6.88 5.93 23.11
N GLU A 335 7.22 4.94 23.94
CA GLU A 335 8.24 5.09 24.97
C GLU A 335 9.65 5.25 24.39
N LEU A 336 9.96 4.57 23.27
CA LEU A 336 11.18 4.82 22.51
C LEU A 336 11.26 6.29 22.05
N HIS A 337 10.18 6.81 21.46
CA HIS A 337 10.13 8.20 20.99
C HIS A 337 10.36 9.17 22.14
N ARG A 338 9.70 8.95 23.28
CA ARG A 338 9.90 9.75 24.49
C ARG A 338 11.36 9.73 24.94
N ALA A 339 12.00 8.57 24.98
CA ALA A 339 13.42 8.46 25.33
C ALA A 339 14.33 9.20 24.34
N ILE A 340 14.06 9.12 23.04
CA ILE A 340 14.79 9.88 22.01
C ILE A 340 14.61 11.39 22.21
N LYS A 341 13.39 11.86 22.52
CA LYS A 341 13.11 13.28 22.76
C LYS A 341 13.82 13.81 24.01
N LEU A 342 13.95 13.01 25.07
CA LEU A 342 14.78 13.38 26.22
C LEU A 342 16.27 13.54 25.84
N CYS A 343 16.74 12.80 24.83
CA CYS A 343 18.10 12.90 24.30
C CYS A 343 18.29 14.00 23.24
N GLU A 344 17.21 14.62 22.71
CA GLU A 344 17.23 15.41 21.47
C GLU A 344 18.28 16.54 21.51
N HIS A 345 18.38 17.26 22.63
CA HIS A 345 19.35 18.35 22.80
C HIS A 345 20.81 17.87 22.63
N ALA A 346 21.18 16.74 23.24
CA ALA A 346 22.52 16.18 23.11
C ALA A 346 22.76 15.61 21.70
N LEU A 347 21.74 14.95 21.13
CA LEU A 347 21.77 14.36 19.79
C LEU A 347 22.03 15.42 18.71
N VAL A 348 21.39 16.59 18.77
CA VAL A 348 21.53 17.64 17.73
C VAL A 348 22.75 18.55 17.90
N SER A 349 23.39 18.54 19.07
CA SER A 349 24.50 19.42 19.41
C SER A 349 25.88 18.76 19.36
N SER A 350 25.96 17.44 19.23
CA SER A 350 27.23 16.70 19.25
C SER A 350 27.23 15.47 18.33
N GLU A 351 28.43 15.01 17.97
CA GLU A 351 28.62 13.70 17.33
C GLU A 351 28.85 12.63 18.39
N PRO A 352 28.47 11.36 18.15
CA PRO A 352 28.66 10.30 19.12
C PRO A 352 30.15 9.99 19.29
N THR A 353 30.61 9.93 20.53
CA THR A 353 31.86 9.25 20.91
C THR A 353 31.56 7.79 21.14
N VAL A 354 32.22 6.90 20.40
CA VAL A 354 32.00 5.44 20.51
C VAL A 354 33.05 4.83 21.43
N THR A 355 32.60 4.07 22.42
CA THR A 355 33.49 3.36 23.36
C THR A 355 33.11 1.89 23.41
N SER A 356 34.11 1.02 23.33
CA SER A 356 33.90 -0.42 23.52
C SER A 356 33.61 -0.72 24.99
N LEU A 357 32.57 -1.50 25.25
CA LEU A 357 32.22 -2.03 26.58
C LEU A 357 32.48 -3.55 26.67
N GLY A 358 33.03 -4.14 25.61
CA GLY A 358 33.25 -5.57 25.46
C GLY A 358 33.17 -5.99 23.99
N THR A 359 33.31 -7.29 23.70
CA THR A 359 33.40 -7.81 22.31
C THR A 359 32.19 -7.46 21.44
N TYR A 360 30.98 -7.50 22.00
CA TYR A 360 29.72 -7.23 21.29
C TYR A 360 28.97 -6.00 21.86
N HIS A 361 29.64 -5.20 22.69
CA HIS A 361 29.00 -4.14 23.47
C HIS A 361 29.65 -2.79 23.22
N GLN A 362 28.83 -1.77 23.00
CA GLN A 362 29.30 -0.42 22.70
C GLN A 362 28.48 0.63 23.44
N ALA A 363 29.13 1.71 23.88
CA ALA A 363 28.49 2.96 24.26
C ALA A 363 28.63 3.96 23.11
N HIS A 364 27.54 4.59 22.71
CA HIS A 364 27.55 5.80 21.88
C HIS A 364 27.14 6.98 22.76
N VAL A 365 28.05 7.92 23.00
CA VAL A 365 27.86 9.02 23.96
C VAL A 365 27.83 10.37 23.23
N PHE A 366 26.77 11.12 23.45
CA PHE A 366 26.56 12.47 22.93
C PHE A 366 26.71 13.46 24.08
N SER A 367 27.75 14.30 24.03
CA SER A 367 28.07 15.28 25.07
C SER A 367 27.97 16.69 24.50
N SER A 368 27.01 17.48 24.98
CA SER A 368 26.87 18.89 24.58
C SER A 368 27.87 19.77 25.31
N ARG A 369 28.47 20.73 24.59
CA ARG A 369 29.35 21.76 25.17
C ARG A 369 28.62 22.68 26.16
N GLN A 370 27.30 22.79 26.04
CA GLN A 370 26.45 23.65 26.87
C GLN A 370 25.85 22.91 28.08
N GLY A 371 26.28 21.67 28.33
CA GLY A 371 25.70 20.78 29.34
C GLY A 371 24.63 19.86 28.76
N GLY A 372 24.55 18.64 29.30
CA GLY A 372 23.69 17.56 28.81
C GLY A 372 24.48 16.43 28.15
N CYS A 373 24.15 15.19 28.52
CA CYS A 373 24.81 13.98 28.06
C CYS A 373 23.74 12.92 27.78
N ALA A 374 23.74 12.32 26.59
CA ALA A 374 22.92 11.15 26.28
C ALA A 374 23.80 9.97 25.89
N ALA A 375 23.49 8.76 26.36
CA ALA A 375 24.23 7.55 26.02
C ALA A 375 23.30 6.45 25.51
N PHE A 376 23.80 5.67 24.54
CA PHE A 376 23.16 4.48 24.02
C PHE A 376 24.08 3.30 24.26
N LEU A 377 23.67 2.35 25.12
CA LEU A 377 24.44 1.15 25.46
C LEU A 377 23.88 -0.03 24.67
N SER A 378 24.64 -0.50 23.69
CA SER A 378 24.24 -1.56 22.76
C SER A 378 24.77 -2.93 23.18
N ASN A 379 23.95 -3.96 23.03
CA ASN A 379 24.36 -5.37 22.97
C ASN A 379 23.98 -5.94 21.59
N PHE A 380 25.00 -6.16 20.76
CA PHE A 380 24.84 -6.76 19.42
C PHE A 380 24.87 -8.29 19.43
N HIS A 381 25.14 -8.93 20.58
CA HIS A 381 25.11 -10.37 20.69
C HIS A 381 23.68 -10.87 20.53
N MET A 382 23.47 -11.81 19.61
CA MET A 382 22.12 -12.23 19.20
C MET A 382 21.46 -13.20 20.19
N LYS A 383 22.21 -13.77 21.15
CA LYS A 383 21.70 -14.86 22.01
C LYS A 383 21.93 -14.69 23.50
N SER A 384 22.82 -13.78 23.90
CA SER A 384 23.29 -13.70 25.30
C SER A 384 23.11 -12.29 25.82
N ALA A 385 22.51 -12.20 26.99
CA ALA A 385 22.53 -10.99 27.79
C ALA A 385 23.95 -10.73 28.30
N ALA A 386 24.24 -9.48 28.65
CA ALA A 386 25.51 -9.12 29.27
C ALA A 386 25.32 -8.02 30.30
N ARG A 387 26.19 -8.02 31.31
CA ARG A 387 26.31 -6.92 32.27
C ARG A 387 27.55 -6.12 31.91
N VAL A 388 27.37 -4.83 31.60
CA VAL A 388 28.46 -3.92 31.22
C VAL A 388 28.67 -2.84 32.28
N THR A 389 29.88 -2.30 32.35
CA THR A 389 30.20 -1.17 33.22
C THR A 389 30.35 0.10 32.37
N PHE A 390 29.57 1.14 32.69
CA PHE A 390 29.62 2.45 32.04
C PHE A 390 29.48 3.55 33.09
N ASN A 391 30.35 4.57 33.07
CA ASN A 391 30.37 5.64 34.08
C ASN A 391 30.31 5.14 35.54
N ASN A 392 31.12 4.12 35.87
CA ASN A 392 31.18 3.47 37.19
C ASN A 392 29.85 2.87 37.68
N ARG A 393 28.93 2.56 36.76
CA ARG A 393 27.66 1.87 37.03
C ARG A 393 27.52 0.62 36.18
N HIS A 394 26.78 -0.35 36.68
CA HIS A 394 26.49 -1.58 35.95
C HIS A 394 25.14 -1.51 35.27
N TYR A 395 25.07 -2.01 34.04
CA TYR A 395 23.84 -2.10 33.25
C TYR A 395 23.69 -3.50 32.67
N ASP A 396 22.50 -4.08 32.84
CA ASP A 396 22.15 -5.34 32.22
C ASP A 396 21.53 -5.08 30.84
N LEU A 397 22.13 -5.65 29.80
CA LEU A 397 21.71 -5.50 28.42
C LEU A 397 21.20 -6.85 27.89
N PRO A 398 19.89 -7.00 27.64
CA PRO A 398 19.35 -8.16 26.93
C PRO A 398 20.04 -8.38 25.57
N PRO A 399 20.01 -9.61 25.02
CA PRO A 399 20.53 -9.85 23.68
C PRO A 399 19.79 -8.99 22.65
N TRP A 400 20.51 -8.54 21.63
CA TRP A 400 19.97 -7.73 20.53
C TRP A 400 19.16 -6.52 21.02
N SER A 401 19.77 -5.72 21.90
CA SER A 401 19.09 -4.59 22.53
C SER A 401 19.96 -3.35 22.68
N ILE A 402 19.31 -2.20 22.86
CA ILE A 402 19.96 -0.92 23.17
C ILE A 402 19.23 -0.29 24.37
N SER A 403 19.97 0.07 25.42
CA SER A 403 19.49 0.90 26.52
C SER A 403 19.79 2.39 26.23
N ILE A 404 18.80 3.25 26.41
CA ILE A 404 18.89 4.70 26.18
C ILE A 404 18.94 5.43 27.53
N LEU A 405 19.97 6.23 27.74
CA LEU A 405 20.23 6.98 28.97
C LEU A 405 20.28 8.48 28.66
N PRO A 406 19.17 9.24 28.84
CA PRO A 406 19.12 10.66 28.47
C PRO A 406 20.02 11.59 29.29
N ASP A 407 20.57 11.10 30.39
CA ASP A 407 21.48 11.79 31.30
C ASP A 407 22.83 11.07 31.47
N CYS A 408 23.09 10.05 30.62
CA CYS A 408 24.24 9.14 30.71
C CYS A 408 24.34 8.34 32.03
N LYS A 409 23.26 8.25 32.82
CA LYS A 409 23.25 7.60 34.15
C LYS A 409 22.05 6.68 34.38
N ASN A 410 20.86 7.06 33.93
CA ASN A 410 19.61 6.35 34.22
C ASN A 410 19.01 5.83 32.91
N VAL A 411 18.67 4.53 32.87
CA VAL A 411 18.03 3.93 31.70
C VAL A 411 16.58 4.39 31.65
N ALA A 412 16.23 5.17 30.63
CA ALA A 412 14.84 5.57 30.37
C ALA A 412 14.08 4.52 29.55
N PHE A 413 14.80 3.75 28.72
CA PHE A 413 14.20 2.77 27.81
C PHE A 413 15.22 1.70 27.41
N ASN A 414 14.79 0.46 27.21
CA ASN A 414 15.56 -0.58 26.51
C ASN A 414 14.71 -1.21 25.41
N THR A 415 15.29 -1.38 24.22
CA THR A 415 14.55 -1.84 23.03
C THR A 415 13.95 -3.24 23.17
N ALA A 416 14.50 -4.11 24.02
CA ALA A 416 14.02 -5.47 24.22
C ALA A 416 13.09 -5.64 25.44
N LEU A 417 13.08 -4.68 26.38
CA LEU A 417 12.25 -4.74 27.59
C LEU A 417 10.88 -4.12 27.35
N VAL A 418 9.94 -4.94 26.89
CA VAL A 418 8.56 -4.51 26.59
C VAL A 418 7.73 -4.52 27.88
N GLY A 419 7.36 -3.34 28.37
CA GLY A 419 6.54 -3.17 29.58
C GLY A 419 5.03 -3.22 29.35
N VAL A 420 4.59 -3.34 28.09
CA VAL A 420 3.17 -3.25 27.69
C VAL A 420 2.61 -4.63 27.38
N LYS A 421 1.40 -4.91 27.85
CA LYS A 421 0.71 -6.18 27.55
C LYS A 421 0.27 -6.21 26.09
N THR A 422 0.49 -7.34 25.43
CA THR A 422 0.00 -7.59 24.06
C THR A 422 -1.52 -7.58 24.02
N SER A 423 -2.08 -6.78 23.12
CA SER A 423 -3.52 -6.73 22.86
C SER A 423 -3.98 -8.02 22.18
N ARG A 424 -5.10 -8.60 22.62
CA ARG A 424 -5.72 -9.74 21.93
C ARG A 424 -6.85 -9.26 21.04
N ILE A 425 -6.67 -9.41 19.74
CA ILE A 425 -7.66 -9.00 18.75
C ILE A 425 -8.64 -10.16 18.52
N GLN A 426 -9.94 -9.84 18.52
CA GLN A 426 -11.00 -10.79 18.18
C GLN A 426 -11.95 -10.21 17.14
N MET A 427 -12.37 -11.05 16.20
CA MET A 427 -13.42 -10.74 15.23
C MET A 427 -14.71 -11.43 15.71
N LEU A 428 -15.58 -10.66 16.36
CA LEU A 428 -16.79 -11.16 17.00
C LEU A 428 -18.01 -10.95 16.10
N PRO A 429 -18.93 -11.92 15.98
CA PRO A 429 -20.19 -11.72 15.26
C PRO A 429 -20.97 -10.53 15.81
N THR A 430 -21.55 -9.72 14.93
CA THR A 430 -22.46 -8.64 15.32
C THR A 430 -23.90 -9.11 15.53
N ASN A 431 -24.23 -10.34 15.13
CA ASN A 431 -25.59 -10.89 15.04
C ASN A 431 -26.54 -10.06 14.16
N THR A 432 -25.98 -9.21 13.28
CA THR A 432 -26.74 -8.47 12.27
C THR A 432 -27.40 -9.45 11.33
N LYS A 433 -28.74 -9.38 11.21
CA LYS A 433 -29.49 -10.21 10.27
C LYS A 433 -29.38 -9.61 8.86
N MET A 434 -28.88 -10.42 7.92
CA MET A 434 -29.00 -10.13 6.50
C MET A 434 -30.44 -10.40 6.07
N PHE A 435 -30.99 -9.53 5.24
CA PHE A 435 -32.27 -9.76 4.59
C PHE A 435 -32.13 -10.94 3.58
N PRO A 436 -33.24 -11.47 3.03
CA PRO A 436 -33.15 -12.51 2.01
C PRO A 436 -32.23 -12.10 0.86
N TRP A 437 -31.30 -12.98 0.50
CA TRP A 437 -30.43 -12.78 -0.64
C TRP A 437 -31.22 -12.90 -1.94
N GLU A 438 -30.77 -12.17 -2.95
CA GLU A 438 -31.20 -12.29 -4.33
C GLU A 438 -29.97 -12.56 -5.20
N ALA A 439 -30.14 -13.30 -6.30
CA ALA A 439 -29.05 -13.69 -7.19
C ALA A 439 -29.32 -13.30 -8.65
N TYR A 440 -28.25 -13.05 -9.40
CA TYR A 440 -28.26 -12.84 -10.84
C TYR A 440 -27.03 -13.54 -11.44
N ASP A 441 -27.27 -14.54 -12.29
CA ASP A 441 -26.20 -15.29 -12.95
C ASP A 441 -25.69 -14.52 -14.19
N GLU A 442 -24.38 -14.43 -14.36
CA GLU A 442 -23.81 -13.90 -15.61
C GLU A 442 -24.17 -14.83 -16.78
N ASP A 443 -24.82 -14.27 -17.80
CA ASP A 443 -25.17 -15.01 -19.00
C ASP A 443 -23.96 -15.15 -19.92
N ILE A 444 -23.30 -16.30 -19.80
CA ILE A 444 -22.15 -16.72 -20.60
C ILE A 444 -22.58 -17.19 -22.00
N SER A 445 -23.83 -17.65 -22.16
CA SER A 445 -24.30 -18.31 -23.37
C SER A 445 -24.47 -17.36 -24.56
N SER A 446 -24.74 -16.08 -24.27
CA SER A 446 -24.88 -15.04 -25.30
C SER A 446 -23.63 -14.15 -25.44
N LEU A 447 -22.50 -14.56 -24.86
CA LEU A 447 -21.21 -13.91 -25.10
C LEU A 447 -20.82 -14.03 -26.58
N GLY A 448 -20.36 -12.92 -27.17
CA GLY A 448 -19.97 -12.85 -28.59
C GLY A 448 -21.08 -12.41 -29.53
N ALA A 449 -22.36 -12.63 -29.21
CA ALA A 449 -23.49 -12.19 -30.06
C ALA A 449 -23.60 -10.66 -30.20
N SER A 450 -23.11 -9.92 -29.19
CA SER A 450 -23.07 -8.46 -29.16
C SER A 450 -21.65 -7.88 -29.06
N SER A 451 -20.61 -8.69 -29.29
CA SER A 451 -19.22 -8.24 -29.17
C SER A 451 -18.90 -7.19 -30.25
N ARG A 452 -18.39 -6.05 -29.81
CA ARG A 452 -18.02 -4.93 -30.70
C ARG A 452 -16.56 -4.99 -31.17
N ILE A 453 -15.76 -5.90 -30.62
CA ILE A 453 -14.32 -5.96 -30.88
C ILE A 453 -13.99 -7.38 -31.33
N THR A 454 -13.49 -7.51 -32.56
CA THR A 454 -12.95 -8.77 -33.08
C THR A 454 -11.58 -8.55 -33.70
N ALA A 455 -10.68 -9.52 -33.56
CA ALA A 455 -9.35 -9.47 -34.17
C ALA A 455 -8.91 -10.85 -34.68
N PRO A 456 -8.09 -10.90 -35.75
CA PRO A 456 -7.30 -12.09 -36.05
C PRO A 456 -6.19 -12.20 -34.99
N GLY A 457 -6.31 -13.18 -34.11
CA GLY A 457 -5.36 -13.40 -33.02
C GLY A 457 -5.74 -12.79 -31.67
N LEU A 458 -4.89 -13.07 -30.67
CA LEU A 458 -5.08 -12.66 -29.27
C LEU A 458 -4.61 -11.22 -29.01
N LEU A 459 -5.47 -10.41 -28.39
CA LEU A 459 -5.15 -9.06 -27.92
C LEU A 459 -4.70 -9.08 -26.44
N GLU A 460 -3.72 -8.24 -26.11
CA GLU A 460 -3.24 -8.08 -24.73
C GLU A 460 -4.31 -7.41 -23.84
N GLN A 461 -4.50 -7.91 -22.62
CA GLN A 461 -5.64 -7.54 -21.77
C GLN A 461 -5.65 -6.07 -21.38
N MET A 462 -4.51 -5.52 -20.94
CA MET A 462 -4.43 -4.13 -20.50
C MET A 462 -4.71 -3.17 -21.67
N ASN A 463 -4.30 -3.52 -22.90
CA ASN A 463 -4.55 -2.75 -24.10
C ASN A 463 -6.04 -2.65 -24.44
N VAL A 464 -6.79 -3.73 -24.26
CA VAL A 464 -8.23 -3.75 -24.54
C VAL A 464 -9.03 -3.14 -23.39
N THR A 465 -8.72 -3.51 -22.15
CA THR A 465 -9.49 -3.09 -20.97
C THR A 465 -9.18 -1.67 -20.51
N ARG A 466 -7.97 -1.16 -20.78
CA ARG A 466 -7.43 0.08 -20.19
C ARG A 466 -7.52 0.10 -18.66
N ASP A 467 -7.52 -1.08 -18.02
CA ASP A 467 -7.75 -1.25 -16.58
C ASP A 467 -9.11 -0.72 -16.09
N ASN A 468 -10.12 -0.59 -16.98
CA ASN A 468 -11.48 -0.21 -16.59
C ASN A 468 -12.24 -1.34 -15.89
N SER A 469 -11.80 -2.58 -16.08
CA SER A 469 -12.31 -3.77 -15.40
C SER A 469 -11.17 -4.77 -15.18
N ASP A 470 -11.31 -5.61 -14.16
CA ASP A 470 -10.41 -6.76 -13.96
C ASP A 470 -10.61 -7.82 -15.04
N TYR A 471 -11.74 -7.80 -15.74
CA TYR A 471 -12.22 -8.91 -16.56
C TYR A 471 -12.13 -8.59 -18.05
N LEU A 472 -11.60 -9.54 -18.83
CA LEU A 472 -11.67 -9.55 -20.29
C LEU A 472 -12.08 -10.92 -20.79
N TRP A 473 -13.20 -10.98 -21.49
CA TRP A 473 -13.62 -12.17 -22.21
C TRP A 473 -12.89 -12.28 -23.55
N TYR A 474 -12.39 -13.47 -23.84
CA TYR A 474 -11.87 -13.91 -25.13
C TYR A 474 -12.76 -15.05 -25.60
N THR A 475 -13.50 -14.85 -26.69
CA THR A 475 -14.42 -15.86 -27.21
C THR A 475 -14.08 -16.25 -28.63
N THR A 476 -14.17 -17.53 -28.93
CA THR A 476 -13.98 -18.05 -30.28
C THR A 476 -14.77 -19.34 -30.49
N SER A 477 -14.79 -19.84 -31.72
CA SER A 477 -15.47 -21.09 -32.07
C SER A 477 -14.51 -22.09 -32.70
N VAL A 478 -14.77 -23.38 -32.49
CA VAL A 478 -14.01 -24.47 -33.12
C VAL A 478 -14.99 -25.50 -33.68
N ASP A 479 -14.87 -25.76 -34.99
CA ASP A 479 -15.63 -26.83 -35.62
C ASP A 479 -14.91 -28.17 -35.45
N ILE A 480 -15.70 -29.17 -35.06
CA ILE A 480 -15.28 -30.53 -34.74
C ILE A 480 -15.95 -31.49 -35.71
N SER A 481 -15.14 -32.30 -36.39
CA SER A 481 -15.64 -33.30 -37.33
C SER A 481 -16.44 -34.39 -36.59
N PRO A 482 -17.58 -34.85 -37.13
CA PRO A 482 -18.27 -36.04 -36.60
C PRO A 482 -17.41 -37.31 -36.59
N SER A 483 -16.31 -37.35 -37.36
CA SER A 483 -15.38 -38.48 -37.43
C SER A 483 -14.31 -38.49 -36.32
N GLU A 484 -14.28 -37.48 -35.44
CA GLU A 484 -13.31 -37.41 -34.35
C GLU A 484 -13.40 -38.64 -33.43
N SER A 485 -12.25 -39.23 -33.10
CA SER A 485 -12.19 -40.49 -32.34
C SER A 485 -12.72 -40.33 -30.91
N PHE A 486 -12.54 -39.16 -30.30
CA PHE A 486 -13.03 -38.87 -28.94
C PHE A 486 -14.56 -38.88 -28.83
N LEU A 487 -15.29 -38.62 -29.92
CA LEU A 487 -16.75 -38.70 -29.94
C LEU A 487 -17.26 -40.15 -29.86
N ARG A 488 -16.39 -41.12 -30.14
CA ARG A 488 -16.68 -42.57 -30.18
C ARG A 488 -16.01 -43.33 -29.04
N GLY A 489 -15.88 -42.69 -27.88
CA GLY A 489 -15.28 -43.28 -26.67
C GLY A 489 -13.76 -43.13 -26.55
N GLY A 490 -13.12 -42.37 -27.43
CA GLY A 490 -11.72 -41.97 -27.27
C GLY A 490 -11.49 -40.97 -26.12
N GLN A 491 -10.22 -40.67 -25.83
CA GLN A 491 -9.87 -39.67 -24.81
C GLN A 491 -10.36 -38.28 -25.19
N LYS A 492 -10.90 -37.53 -24.22
CA LYS A 492 -11.37 -36.16 -24.44
C LYS A 492 -10.22 -35.25 -24.89
N PRO A 493 -10.47 -34.29 -25.79
CA PRO A 493 -9.50 -33.27 -26.14
C PRO A 493 -9.09 -32.45 -24.92
N THR A 494 -7.86 -31.96 -24.93
CA THR A 494 -7.29 -31.13 -23.86
C THR A 494 -7.02 -29.74 -24.38
N LEU A 495 -7.52 -28.73 -23.66
CA LEU A 495 -7.24 -27.33 -23.94
C LEU A 495 -6.05 -26.85 -23.10
N ASN A 496 -5.04 -26.33 -23.77
CA ASN A 496 -3.91 -25.62 -23.17
C ASN A 496 -4.04 -24.13 -23.42
N VAL A 497 -3.99 -23.32 -22.37
CA VAL A 497 -4.07 -21.86 -22.46
C VAL A 497 -2.93 -21.25 -21.68
N ASP A 498 -1.97 -20.63 -22.39
CA ASP A 498 -0.90 -19.88 -21.76
C ASP A 498 -1.36 -18.44 -21.49
N SER A 499 -1.14 -17.97 -20.27
CA SER A 499 -1.49 -16.62 -19.86
C SER A 499 -0.29 -15.90 -19.24
N ALA A 500 -0.16 -14.61 -19.56
CA ALA A 500 0.79 -13.71 -18.91
C ALA A 500 0.33 -13.26 -17.50
N GLY A 501 -0.86 -13.71 -17.09
CA GLY A 501 -1.46 -13.44 -15.78
C GLY A 501 -2.86 -12.83 -15.89
N HIS A 502 -3.62 -12.73 -14.80
CA HIS A 502 -3.28 -13.19 -13.45
C HIS A 502 -4.10 -14.42 -13.03
N ALA A 503 -5.33 -14.55 -13.51
CA ALA A 503 -6.14 -15.76 -13.42
C ALA A 503 -6.96 -15.96 -14.70
N LEU A 504 -7.46 -17.18 -14.90
CA LEU A 504 -8.24 -17.61 -16.05
C LEU A 504 -9.38 -18.52 -15.60
N HIS A 505 -10.57 -18.29 -16.14
CA HIS A 505 -11.69 -19.24 -16.11
C HIS A 505 -12.03 -19.68 -17.52
N VAL A 506 -12.17 -20.99 -17.73
CA VAL A 506 -12.42 -21.61 -19.03
C VAL A 506 -13.85 -22.11 -19.10
N PHE A 507 -14.58 -21.68 -20.13
CA PHE A 507 -15.93 -22.13 -20.43
C PHE A 507 -16.00 -22.70 -21.84
N VAL A 508 -16.68 -23.83 -21.98
CA VAL A 508 -16.90 -24.51 -23.27
C VAL A 508 -18.38 -24.78 -23.41
N ASN A 509 -18.97 -24.30 -24.50
CA ASN A 509 -20.40 -24.36 -24.77
C ASN A 509 -21.26 -23.83 -23.60
N GLY A 510 -20.83 -22.72 -23.01
CA GLY A 510 -21.47 -22.08 -21.85
C GLY A 510 -21.23 -22.79 -20.51
N GLN A 511 -20.55 -23.93 -20.47
CA GLN A 511 -20.29 -24.69 -19.25
C GLN A 511 -18.87 -24.45 -18.72
N PHE A 512 -18.76 -24.26 -17.41
CA PHE A 512 -17.47 -24.13 -16.72
C PHE A 512 -16.64 -25.42 -16.86
N SER A 513 -15.41 -25.27 -17.34
CA SER A 513 -14.46 -26.37 -17.57
C SER A 513 -13.31 -26.40 -16.58
N GLY A 514 -12.90 -25.23 -16.04
CA GLY A 514 -11.84 -25.16 -15.06
C GLY A 514 -11.26 -23.76 -14.88
N SER A 515 -10.26 -23.63 -14.01
CA SER A 515 -9.56 -22.38 -13.75
C SER A 515 -8.10 -22.60 -13.42
N ALA A 516 -7.27 -21.60 -13.69
CA ALA A 516 -5.88 -21.55 -13.27
C ALA A 516 -5.49 -20.10 -12.92
N TYR A 517 -4.47 -19.93 -12.11
CA TYR A 517 -3.99 -18.62 -11.69
C TYR A 517 -2.49 -18.67 -11.38
N GLY A 518 -1.84 -17.51 -11.52
CA GLY A 518 -0.45 -17.30 -11.13
C GLY A 518 -0.30 -16.88 -9.67
N THR A 519 0.88 -16.40 -9.31
CA THR A 519 1.20 -15.80 -8.00
C THR A 519 1.85 -14.44 -8.21
N ARG A 520 2.13 -13.69 -7.14
CA ARG A 520 2.89 -12.45 -7.25
C ARG A 520 4.30 -12.69 -7.82
N GLU A 521 4.98 -13.73 -7.33
CA GLU A 521 6.32 -14.12 -7.80
C GLU A 521 6.31 -14.65 -9.23
N ASN A 522 5.37 -15.54 -9.56
CA ASN A 522 5.22 -16.08 -10.91
C ASN A 522 3.80 -15.80 -11.45
N ARG A 523 3.66 -14.64 -12.10
CA ARG A 523 2.37 -14.19 -12.67
C ARG A 523 1.91 -15.05 -13.85
N ARG A 524 2.85 -15.62 -14.61
CA ARG A 524 2.55 -16.43 -15.79
C ARG A 524 2.13 -17.83 -15.37
N PHE A 525 1.17 -18.39 -16.08
CA PHE A 525 0.70 -19.76 -15.83
C PHE A 525 0.12 -20.35 -17.10
N THR A 526 -0.02 -21.67 -17.10
CA THR A 526 -0.71 -22.42 -18.15
C THR A 526 -1.88 -23.17 -17.54
N TYR A 527 -3.06 -23.02 -18.11
CA TYR A 527 -4.18 -23.93 -17.85
C TYR A 527 -4.05 -25.13 -18.79
N THR A 528 -4.16 -26.35 -18.24
CA THR A 528 -4.24 -27.60 -19.00
C THR A 528 -5.40 -28.40 -18.45
N GLY A 529 -6.43 -28.64 -19.26
CA GLY A 529 -7.59 -29.41 -18.80
C GLY A 529 -8.44 -30.00 -19.93
N PRO A 530 -9.13 -31.12 -19.66
CA PRO A 530 -10.01 -31.74 -20.66
C PRO A 530 -11.21 -30.84 -20.96
N VAL A 531 -11.68 -30.85 -22.20
CA VAL A 531 -12.85 -30.08 -22.64
C VAL A 531 -13.92 -30.98 -23.26
N ASN A 532 -15.18 -30.67 -22.99
CA ASN A 532 -16.33 -31.40 -23.54
C ASN A 532 -16.76 -30.76 -24.86
N LEU A 533 -16.31 -31.33 -25.97
CA LEU A 533 -16.69 -30.90 -27.32
C LEU A 533 -17.70 -31.86 -27.94
N HIS A 534 -18.57 -31.34 -28.81
CA HIS A 534 -19.54 -32.12 -29.59
C HIS A 534 -19.27 -31.96 -31.08
N ALA A 535 -19.87 -32.81 -31.93
CA ALA A 535 -19.77 -32.67 -33.38
C ALA A 535 -20.39 -31.34 -33.84
N GLY A 536 -19.74 -30.65 -34.78
CA GLY A 536 -20.13 -29.31 -35.23
C GLY A 536 -19.42 -28.19 -34.48
N THR A 537 -20.07 -27.02 -34.41
CA THR A 537 -19.48 -25.79 -33.86
C THR A 537 -19.52 -25.79 -32.34
N ASN A 538 -18.36 -25.63 -31.71
CA ASN A 538 -18.23 -25.47 -30.27
C ASN A 538 -17.75 -24.07 -29.94
N HIS A 539 -18.31 -23.47 -28.89
CA HIS A 539 -17.92 -22.15 -28.42
C HIS A 539 -16.97 -22.25 -27.24
N ILE A 540 -15.83 -21.58 -27.33
CA ILE A 540 -14.85 -21.46 -26.25
C ILE A 540 -14.88 -20.01 -25.76
N ALA A 541 -15.13 -19.82 -24.47
CA ALA A 541 -15.08 -18.54 -23.79
C ALA A 541 -14.05 -18.60 -22.65
N LEU A 542 -13.07 -17.70 -22.71
CA LEU A 542 -11.98 -17.61 -21.75
C LEU A 542 -12.09 -16.27 -21.03
N LEU A 543 -12.29 -16.31 -19.72
CA LEU A 543 -12.32 -15.11 -18.89
C LEU A 543 -10.95 -14.89 -18.28
N SER A 544 -10.21 -13.91 -18.81
CA SER A 544 -8.93 -13.48 -18.26
C SER A 544 -9.16 -12.44 -17.16
N VAL A 545 -8.47 -12.59 -16.03
CA VAL A 545 -8.67 -11.76 -14.83
C VAL A 545 -7.35 -11.12 -14.40
N ALA A 546 -7.34 -9.80 -14.23
CA ALA A 546 -6.23 -9.04 -13.68
C ALA A 546 -6.46 -8.77 -12.18
N VAL A 547 -5.59 -9.29 -11.32
CA VAL A 547 -5.64 -9.06 -9.86
C VAL A 547 -4.72 -7.89 -9.48
N GLY A 548 -5.03 -6.69 -9.99
CA GLY A 548 -4.15 -5.53 -9.94
C GLY A 548 -2.92 -5.64 -10.85
N LEU A 549 -2.27 -4.53 -11.15
CA LEU A 549 -1.19 -4.42 -12.14
C LEU A 549 0.22 -4.39 -11.49
N PRO A 550 1.28 -4.83 -12.20
CA PRO A 550 2.67 -4.74 -11.76
C PRO A 550 3.04 -3.34 -11.27
N ASN A 551 3.82 -3.24 -10.21
CA ASN A 551 4.10 -1.98 -9.52
C ASN A 551 5.59 -1.69 -9.30
N ASP A 552 6.46 -2.62 -9.70
CA ASP A 552 7.89 -2.58 -9.50
C ASP A 552 8.61 -3.44 -10.55
N GLY A 553 9.86 -3.10 -10.84
CA GLY A 553 10.74 -3.77 -11.80
C GLY A 553 10.99 -3.00 -13.10
N LEU A 554 12.17 -3.21 -13.69
CA LEU A 554 12.59 -2.51 -14.90
C LEU A 554 11.57 -2.69 -16.04
N HIS A 555 11.11 -1.56 -16.57
CA HIS A 555 10.12 -1.49 -17.63
C HIS A 555 8.87 -2.36 -17.38
N PHE A 556 8.37 -2.42 -16.13
CA PHE A 556 7.18 -3.20 -15.78
C PHE A 556 5.94 -2.80 -16.59
N GLU A 557 5.88 -1.57 -17.11
CA GLU A 557 4.82 -1.10 -17.99
C GLU A 557 4.75 -1.92 -19.28
N THR A 558 5.84 -2.51 -19.74
CA THR A 558 5.89 -3.34 -20.96
C THR A 558 5.42 -4.77 -20.74
N TRP A 559 5.25 -5.19 -19.49
CA TRP A 559 4.88 -6.55 -19.17
C TRP A 559 3.44 -6.84 -19.60
N LYS A 560 3.27 -7.91 -20.38
CA LYS A 560 1.95 -8.33 -20.87
C LYS A 560 1.07 -8.86 -19.73
N THR A 561 -0.24 -8.68 -19.90
CA THR A 561 -1.30 -9.30 -19.09
C THR A 561 -2.29 -10.02 -20.01
N GLY A 562 -2.86 -11.13 -19.53
CA GLY A 562 -3.84 -11.92 -20.25
C GLY A 562 -3.27 -12.97 -21.20
N ILE A 563 -4.16 -13.54 -22.01
CA ILE A 563 -3.92 -14.77 -22.78
C ILE A 563 -2.88 -14.56 -23.88
N GLN A 564 -1.93 -15.49 -24.00
CA GLN A 564 -0.82 -15.45 -24.96
C GLN A 564 -0.91 -16.54 -26.03
N SER A 565 -1.41 -17.73 -25.69
CA SER A 565 -1.57 -18.84 -26.63
C SER A 565 -2.77 -19.70 -26.25
N VAL A 566 -3.38 -20.35 -27.24
CA VAL A 566 -4.48 -21.30 -27.03
C VAL A 566 -4.30 -22.50 -27.97
N LEU A 567 -4.05 -23.68 -27.41
CA LEU A 567 -3.83 -24.92 -28.15
C LEU A 567 -4.85 -25.98 -27.76
N LEU A 568 -5.45 -26.63 -28.75
CA LEU A 568 -6.35 -27.77 -28.56
C LEU A 568 -5.66 -29.06 -28.99
N HIS A 569 -5.47 -29.99 -28.07
CA HIS A 569 -4.81 -31.28 -28.29
C HIS A 569 -5.82 -32.43 -28.28
N GLY A 570 -5.46 -33.56 -28.89
CA GLY A 570 -6.27 -34.79 -28.85
C GLY A 570 -7.33 -34.87 -29.94
N LEU A 571 -7.15 -34.12 -31.04
CA LEU A 571 -7.90 -34.34 -32.28
C LEU A 571 -7.23 -35.43 -33.11
N ASN A 572 -7.95 -36.03 -34.06
CA ASN A 572 -7.39 -37.04 -34.98
C ASN A 572 -6.17 -36.50 -35.76
N GLN A 573 -6.18 -35.21 -36.12
CA GLN A 573 -5.06 -34.50 -36.76
C GLN A 573 -3.95 -34.07 -35.79
N GLY A 574 -4.01 -34.50 -34.52
CA GLY A 574 -3.07 -34.13 -33.46
C GLY A 574 -3.51 -32.88 -32.71
N LYS A 575 -2.82 -31.75 -32.96
CA LYS A 575 -3.07 -30.46 -32.29
C LYS A 575 -3.65 -29.44 -33.27
N LYS A 576 -4.51 -28.56 -32.77
CA LYS A 576 -5.02 -27.39 -33.47
C LYS A 576 -4.64 -26.14 -32.68
N ASP A 577 -3.92 -25.23 -33.33
CA ASP A 577 -3.58 -23.93 -32.75
C ASP A 577 -4.72 -22.94 -33.00
N LEU A 578 -5.34 -22.46 -31.91
CA LEU A 578 -6.44 -21.50 -31.96
C LEU A 578 -5.94 -20.06 -31.76
N THR A 579 -4.64 -19.85 -31.57
CA THR A 579 -4.04 -18.55 -31.22
C THR A 579 -4.32 -17.50 -32.29
N TRP A 580 -4.24 -17.85 -33.57
CA TRP A 580 -4.34 -16.92 -34.70
C TRP A 580 -5.71 -16.89 -35.40
N GLN A 581 -6.71 -17.54 -34.83
CA GLN A 581 -8.07 -17.49 -35.40
C GLN A 581 -8.79 -16.20 -35.04
N LYS A 582 -10.02 -16.03 -35.54
CA LYS A 582 -10.85 -14.87 -35.17
C LYS A 582 -11.29 -14.99 -33.71
N TRP A 583 -10.88 -14.03 -32.89
CA TRP A 583 -11.32 -13.88 -31.51
C TRP A 583 -12.25 -12.68 -31.38
N SER A 584 -13.26 -12.79 -30.52
CA SER A 584 -14.15 -11.71 -30.13
C SER A 584 -13.93 -11.37 -28.66
N TYR A 585 -14.11 -10.10 -28.29
CA TYR A 585 -13.72 -9.57 -26.99
C TYR A 585 -14.87 -8.83 -26.32
N GLN A 586 -14.96 -8.94 -24.99
CA GLN A 586 -15.85 -8.12 -24.16
C GLN A 586 -15.10 -7.67 -22.90
N VAL A 587 -14.96 -6.35 -22.73
CA VAL A 587 -14.41 -5.74 -21.52
C VAL A 587 -15.47 -5.80 -20.43
N GLY A 588 -15.08 -6.31 -19.27
CA GLY A 588 -15.93 -6.36 -18.09
C GLY A 588 -17.05 -7.40 -18.14
N LEU A 589 -17.84 -7.37 -17.07
CA LEU A 589 -18.98 -8.25 -16.85
C LEU A 589 -20.29 -7.54 -17.21
N ARG A 590 -21.36 -8.29 -17.48
CA ARG A 590 -22.66 -7.65 -17.73
C ARG A 590 -23.15 -6.91 -16.50
N GLY A 591 -22.98 -7.48 -15.30
CA GLY A 591 -23.35 -6.81 -14.06
C GLY A 591 -22.58 -5.51 -13.81
N GLU A 592 -21.34 -5.39 -14.30
CA GLU A 592 -20.60 -4.12 -14.30
C GLU A 592 -21.23 -3.11 -15.27
N ALA A 593 -21.52 -3.51 -16.51
CA ALA A 593 -22.15 -2.66 -17.52
C ALA A 593 -23.56 -2.19 -17.10
N MET A 594 -24.29 -3.03 -16.37
CA MET A 594 -25.61 -2.73 -15.81
C MET A 594 -25.55 -1.99 -14.47
N ASN A 595 -24.35 -1.75 -13.94
CA ASN A 595 -24.11 -1.08 -12.68
C ASN A 595 -24.95 -1.66 -11.52
N LEU A 596 -24.95 -3.00 -11.37
CA LEU A 596 -25.74 -3.72 -10.35
C LEU A 596 -25.40 -3.32 -8.90
N VAL A 597 -24.27 -2.64 -8.70
CA VAL A 597 -23.79 -2.15 -7.41
C VAL A 597 -24.45 -0.83 -6.98
N SER A 598 -25.11 -0.13 -7.91
CA SER A 598 -25.69 1.19 -7.65
C SER A 598 -26.85 1.13 -6.65
N PRO A 599 -26.83 1.94 -5.57
CA PRO A 599 -27.97 2.02 -4.64
C PRO A 599 -29.18 2.77 -5.24
N HIS A 600 -28.99 3.49 -6.35
CA HIS A 600 -29.99 4.34 -7.00
C HIS A 600 -30.33 3.89 -8.43
N GLY A 601 -29.61 2.88 -8.95
CA GLY A 601 -29.74 2.42 -10.32
C GLY A 601 -30.85 1.40 -10.47
N ALA A 602 -31.90 1.78 -11.20
CA ALA A 602 -32.93 0.88 -11.70
C ALA A 602 -32.40 0.07 -12.90
N SER A 603 -31.45 -0.85 -12.70
CA SER A 603 -31.24 -1.91 -13.68
C SER A 603 -32.32 -2.97 -13.45
N SER A 604 -33.29 -3.02 -14.35
CA SER A 604 -34.40 -3.97 -14.36
C SER A 604 -33.92 -5.37 -14.76
N VAL A 605 -32.98 -5.94 -14.01
CA VAL A 605 -32.70 -7.38 -14.10
C VAL A 605 -33.68 -8.14 -13.23
N GLU A 606 -34.10 -9.29 -13.73
CA GLU A 606 -34.88 -10.24 -12.97
C GLU A 606 -33.96 -10.93 -11.96
N TRP A 607 -33.95 -10.41 -10.74
CA TRP A 607 -33.25 -11.02 -9.63
C TRP A 607 -33.99 -12.27 -9.17
N ILE A 608 -33.29 -13.40 -9.09
CA ILE A 608 -33.84 -14.65 -8.60
C ILE A 608 -34.03 -14.53 -7.08
N ARG A 609 -35.27 -14.74 -6.62
CA ARG A 609 -35.70 -14.66 -5.20
C ARG A 609 -36.09 -16.03 -4.65
N GLY A 610 -35.97 -16.20 -3.33
CA GLY A 610 -36.67 -17.27 -2.59
C GLY A 610 -35.82 -18.47 -2.15
N GLU A 611 -36.49 -19.52 -1.65
CA GLU A 611 -35.91 -20.74 -1.06
C GLU A 611 -35.00 -21.55 -2.01
N TRP A 612 -35.00 -21.22 -3.30
CA TRP A 612 -34.05 -21.69 -4.30
C TRP A 612 -32.60 -21.24 -4.05
N ILE A 613 -32.38 -20.24 -3.20
CA ILE A 613 -31.06 -19.88 -2.63
C ILE A 613 -30.76 -20.70 -1.35
N ARG A 614 -31.74 -21.48 -0.80
CA ARG A 614 -31.64 -22.33 0.43
C ARG A 614 -31.69 -23.88 0.34
N GLY A 615 -32.30 -24.53 -0.66
CA GLY A 615 -32.05 -25.95 -1.08
C GLY A 615 -30.60 -26.54 -1.26
N SER A 616 -30.46 -27.74 -1.83
CA SER A 616 -29.27 -28.63 -1.70
C SER A 616 -27.85 -28.00 -1.79
N LEU A 617 -27.04 -28.20 -0.74
CA LEU A 617 -25.61 -27.84 -0.60
C LEU A 617 -24.70 -28.35 -1.75
N ALA A 618 -25.06 -29.44 -2.43
CA ALA A 618 -24.23 -30.07 -3.46
C ALA A 618 -24.41 -29.49 -4.87
N ALA A 619 -25.55 -28.85 -5.14
CA ALA A 619 -25.83 -28.20 -6.43
C ALA A 619 -25.29 -26.75 -6.48
N ARG A 620 -24.99 -26.15 -5.32
CA ARG A 620 -24.75 -24.71 -5.15
C ARG A 620 -23.31 -24.27 -4.97
N SER A 621 -22.45 -25.15 -4.52
CA SER A 621 -21.01 -24.91 -4.48
C SER A 621 -20.36 -24.85 -5.88
N ARG A 622 -21.16 -24.73 -6.95
CA ARG A 622 -20.74 -24.90 -8.35
C ARG A 622 -21.19 -23.80 -9.32
N GLN A 623 -22.02 -22.84 -8.90
CA GLN A 623 -22.36 -21.70 -9.77
C GLN A 623 -21.27 -20.63 -9.65
N SER A 624 -20.35 -20.66 -10.62
CA SER A 624 -19.38 -19.60 -10.89
C SER A 624 -20.07 -18.41 -11.55
N MET A 625 -19.52 -17.20 -11.40
CA MET A 625 -19.95 -16.00 -12.11
C MET A 625 -21.35 -15.51 -11.71
N THR A 626 -21.62 -15.40 -10.41
CA THR A 626 -22.93 -14.97 -9.90
C THR A 626 -22.82 -13.66 -9.11
N TRP A 627 -23.76 -12.75 -9.36
CA TRP A 627 -23.98 -11.56 -8.54
C TRP A 627 -25.01 -11.86 -7.46
N TYR A 628 -24.71 -11.46 -6.25
CA TYR A 628 -25.59 -11.56 -5.11
C TYR A 628 -25.84 -10.18 -4.54
N LYS A 629 -27.05 -9.94 -4.05
CA LYS A 629 -27.32 -8.77 -3.22
C LYS A 629 -28.22 -9.09 -2.04
N THR A 630 -28.06 -8.32 -0.99
CA THR A 630 -28.94 -8.31 0.18
C THR A 630 -28.97 -6.93 0.80
N TYR A 631 -29.79 -6.75 1.82
CA TYR A 631 -29.80 -5.58 2.67
C TYR A 631 -29.42 -5.96 4.10
N PHE A 632 -29.02 -4.98 4.91
CA PHE A 632 -28.86 -5.13 6.36
C PHE A 632 -28.95 -3.78 7.08
N ASN A 633 -29.21 -3.83 8.39
CA ASN A 633 -29.16 -2.64 9.25
C ASN A 633 -27.79 -2.53 9.90
N ALA A 634 -27.28 -1.32 10.09
CA ALA A 634 -25.97 -1.14 10.71
C ALA A 634 -25.97 -1.68 12.15
N PRO A 635 -24.94 -2.43 12.56
CA PRO A 635 -24.81 -2.85 13.95
C PRO A 635 -24.53 -1.64 14.83
N GLY A 636 -25.04 -1.69 16.08
CA GLY A 636 -24.72 -0.70 17.09
C GLY A 636 -23.23 -0.63 17.45
N GLY A 637 -22.90 0.32 18.32
CA GLY A 637 -21.53 0.53 18.80
C GLY A 637 -20.64 1.29 17.81
N ASN A 638 -19.38 1.45 18.19
CA ASN A 638 -18.36 2.21 17.45
C ASN A 638 -17.16 1.35 17.04
N GLU A 639 -17.14 0.06 17.41
CA GLU A 639 -16.06 -0.87 17.10
C GLU A 639 -15.92 -1.08 15.59
N PRO A 640 -14.71 -1.14 15.01
CA PRO A 640 -14.57 -1.33 13.57
C PRO A 640 -15.25 -2.60 13.07
N LEU A 641 -15.67 -2.59 11.80
CA LEU A 641 -16.47 -3.66 11.21
C LEU A 641 -15.73 -4.34 10.04
N ALA A 642 -16.04 -5.60 9.82
CA ALA A 642 -15.60 -6.33 8.62
C ALA A 642 -16.67 -7.31 8.16
N LEU A 643 -16.61 -7.72 6.89
CA LEU A 643 -17.33 -8.89 6.38
C LEU A 643 -16.46 -10.14 6.55
N ASP A 644 -17.01 -11.19 7.15
CA ASP A 644 -16.43 -12.53 7.11
C ASP A 644 -16.85 -13.23 5.83
N MET A 645 -15.89 -13.40 4.91
CA MET A 645 -16.09 -13.97 3.58
C MET A 645 -15.63 -15.43 3.48
N ARG A 646 -15.40 -16.11 4.61
CA ARG A 646 -14.88 -17.50 4.66
C ARG A 646 -15.65 -18.54 3.83
N SER A 647 -16.92 -18.27 3.53
CA SER A 647 -17.80 -19.18 2.79
C SER A 647 -17.80 -18.94 1.29
N MET A 648 -17.03 -17.95 0.82
CA MET A 648 -16.99 -17.48 -0.56
C MET A 648 -15.70 -17.95 -1.25
N GLY A 649 -15.60 -17.72 -2.56
CA GLY A 649 -14.44 -18.09 -3.38
C GLY A 649 -13.54 -16.90 -3.67
N LYS A 650 -13.87 -16.15 -4.73
CA LYS A 650 -13.13 -14.97 -5.18
C LYS A 650 -14.09 -13.98 -5.82
N GLY A 651 -13.84 -12.69 -5.68
CA GLY A 651 -14.55 -11.68 -6.46
C GLY A 651 -14.41 -10.29 -5.89
N GLN A 652 -15.50 -9.52 -5.89
CA GLN A 652 -15.53 -8.14 -5.43
C GLN A 652 -16.78 -7.89 -4.58
N VAL A 653 -16.67 -6.94 -3.64
CA VAL A 653 -17.74 -6.63 -2.70
C VAL A 653 -17.94 -5.12 -2.55
N TRP A 654 -19.21 -4.71 -2.47
CA TRP A 654 -19.64 -3.32 -2.35
C TRP A 654 -20.67 -3.15 -1.25
N ILE A 655 -20.61 -2.01 -0.57
CA ILE A 655 -21.64 -1.56 0.36
C ILE A 655 -22.13 -0.19 -0.09
N ASN A 656 -23.43 -0.05 -0.33
CA ASN A 656 -24.06 1.18 -0.78
C ASN A 656 -23.37 1.78 -2.03
N GLY A 657 -22.95 0.93 -2.97
CA GLY A 657 -22.19 1.32 -4.16
C GLY A 657 -20.70 1.62 -3.94
N GLN A 658 -20.22 1.66 -2.69
CA GLN A 658 -18.81 1.85 -2.36
C GLN A 658 -18.09 0.50 -2.34
N SER A 659 -17.06 0.35 -3.17
CA SER A 659 -16.29 -0.89 -3.27
C SER A 659 -15.36 -1.06 -2.07
N LEU A 660 -15.54 -2.13 -1.29
CA LEU A 660 -14.58 -2.49 -0.23
C LEU A 660 -13.29 -3.05 -0.83
N GLY A 661 -13.36 -3.60 -2.05
CA GLY A 661 -12.24 -4.15 -2.79
C GLY A 661 -12.47 -5.60 -3.23
N ARG A 662 -11.38 -6.23 -3.67
CA ARG A 662 -11.37 -7.64 -4.06
C ARG A 662 -11.43 -8.54 -2.84
N TYR A 663 -12.06 -9.71 -2.94
CA TYR A 663 -11.90 -10.77 -1.96
C TYR A 663 -11.41 -12.05 -2.63
N TRP A 664 -10.65 -12.85 -1.89
CA TRP A 664 -10.18 -14.14 -2.37
C TRP A 664 -9.79 -15.05 -1.22
N MET A 665 -10.44 -16.21 -1.12
CA MET A 665 -10.13 -17.27 -0.16
C MET A 665 -8.94 -18.15 -0.61
N ALA A 666 -7.91 -17.53 -1.18
CA ALA A 666 -6.65 -18.22 -1.46
C ALA A 666 -5.93 -18.55 -0.15
N TYR A 667 -5.47 -19.80 -0.01
CA TYR A 667 -4.80 -20.27 1.21
C TYR A 667 -3.34 -19.86 1.21
N ALA A 668 -2.90 -19.30 2.35
CA ALA A 668 -1.55 -18.85 2.57
C ALA A 668 -0.55 -20.02 2.56
N LYS A 669 0.46 -19.93 1.70
CA LYS A 669 1.61 -20.84 1.66
C LYS A 669 2.84 -20.10 2.17
N GLY A 670 3.50 -20.65 3.18
CA GLY A 670 4.68 -20.04 3.79
C GLY A 670 5.26 -20.90 4.90
N ASN A 671 6.16 -20.33 5.68
CA ASN A 671 6.78 -20.97 6.83
C ASN A 671 6.39 -20.26 8.13
N CYS A 672 5.22 -20.62 8.67
CA CYS A 672 4.69 -20.05 9.90
C CYS A 672 5.27 -20.73 11.16
N GLY A 673 6.59 -20.71 11.28
CA GLY A 673 7.31 -21.21 12.46
C GLY A 673 7.33 -20.23 13.64
N THR A 674 8.18 -20.51 14.62
CA THR A 674 8.37 -19.63 15.78
C THR A 674 9.01 -18.30 15.38
N CYS A 675 8.38 -17.19 15.77
CA CYS A 675 8.94 -15.85 15.58
C CYS A 675 9.81 -15.44 16.79
N SER A 676 10.95 -14.80 16.54
CA SER A 676 11.83 -14.24 17.56
C SER A 676 12.37 -12.88 17.13
N TYR A 677 12.49 -11.95 18.10
CA TYR A 677 13.08 -10.63 17.85
C TYR A 677 14.61 -10.66 17.69
N LEU A 678 15.25 -11.77 18.07
CA LEU A 678 16.71 -11.89 18.16
C LEU A 678 17.40 -11.95 16.79
N GLY A 679 18.39 -11.09 16.57
CA GLY A 679 19.22 -11.06 15.36
C GLY A 679 18.51 -10.45 14.15
N THR A 680 19.24 -10.32 13.04
CA THR A 680 18.78 -9.62 11.83
C THR A 680 17.42 -10.12 11.34
N PHE A 681 16.49 -9.19 11.12
CA PHE A 681 15.17 -9.45 10.59
C PHE A 681 15.18 -9.58 9.06
N ARG A 682 14.32 -10.47 8.56
CA ARG A 682 13.99 -10.68 7.15
C ARG A 682 12.50 -10.99 7.05
N THR A 683 11.89 -10.74 5.90
CA THR A 683 10.45 -10.93 5.66
C THR A 683 9.94 -12.34 6.00
N THR A 684 10.78 -13.37 5.82
CA THR A 684 10.43 -14.78 6.08
C THR A 684 10.55 -15.20 7.54
N LYS A 685 11.09 -14.35 8.43
CA LYS A 685 11.42 -14.72 9.82
C LYS A 685 10.20 -14.91 10.70
N CYS A 686 9.15 -14.13 10.47
CA CYS A 686 7.97 -14.05 11.31
C CYS A 686 6.73 -14.02 10.42
N GLN A 687 6.35 -15.20 9.94
CA GLN A 687 5.17 -15.43 9.13
C GLN A 687 4.06 -16.05 9.98
N SER A 688 2.80 -15.74 9.65
CA SER A 688 1.61 -16.22 10.35
C SER A 688 0.47 -16.47 9.36
N GLY A 689 -0.55 -17.22 9.79
CA GLY A 689 -1.75 -17.46 8.98
C GLY A 689 -1.60 -18.50 7.86
N CYS A 690 -0.51 -19.30 7.85
CA CYS A 690 -0.36 -20.41 6.91
C CYS A 690 -1.51 -21.42 7.01
N ASP A 691 -1.84 -22.08 5.90
CA ASP A 691 -2.91 -23.06 5.79
C ASP A 691 -4.32 -22.51 6.15
N GLN A 692 -4.47 -21.19 6.12
CA GLN A 692 -5.74 -20.47 6.23
C GLN A 692 -5.88 -19.53 5.03
N PRO A 693 -7.11 -19.08 4.71
CA PRO A 693 -7.29 -18.00 3.74
C PRO A 693 -6.46 -16.78 4.14
N THR A 694 -5.61 -16.29 3.24
CA THR A 694 -4.70 -15.16 3.53
C THR A 694 -5.45 -13.95 4.06
N GLN A 695 -6.61 -13.65 3.47
CA GLN A 695 -7.52 -12.62 3.97
C GLN A 695 -8.95 -13.17 4.05
N ARG A 696 -9.43 -13.34 5.28
CA ARG A 696 -10.81 -13.76 5.58
C ARG A 696 -11.77 -12.58 5.78
N TRP A 697 -11.28 -11.53 6.43
CA TRP A 697 -12.08 -10.38 6.85
C TRP A 697 -11.81 -9.16 5.97
N TYR A 698 -12.87 -8.52 5.52
CA TYR A 698 -12.81 -7.38 4.61
C TYR A 698 -13.38 -6.14 5.30
N HIS A 699 -12.54 -5.14 5.51
CA HIS A 699 -12.85 -3.93 6.26
C HIS A 699 -14.09 -3.22 5.71
N VAL A 700 -15.02 -2.88 6.61
CA VAL A 700 -16.23 -2.09 6.32
C VAL A 700 -16.13 -0.77 7.08
N PRO A 701 -15.85 0.36 6.40
CA PRO A 701 -15.81 1.64 7.07
C PRO A 701 -17.21 1.99 7.60
N ARG A 702 -17.30 2.34 8.88
CA ARG A 702 -18.58 2.70 9.50
C ARG A 702 -19.23 3.90 8.80
N SER A 703 -18.44 4.83 8.29
CA SER A 703 -18.94 6.01 7.57
C SER A 703 -19.64 5.67 6.24
N TRP A 704 -19.50 4.45 5.72
CA TRP A 704 -20.22 4.00 4.53
C TRP A 704 -21.60 3.42 4.86
N LEU A 705 -21.94 3.27 6.14
CA LEU A 705 -23.20 2.69 6.59
C LEU A 705 -24.24 3.76 6.92
N LYS A 706 -25.47 3.52 6.46
CA LYS A 706 -26.70 4.15 6.91
C LYS A 706 -27.23 3.38 8.13
N PRO A 707 -28.10 3.99 8.98
CA PRO A 707 -28.70 3.26 10.10
C PRO A 707 -29.45 1.98 9.68
N THR A 708 -30.19 2.03 8.58
CA THR A 708 -30.98 0.91 8.07
C THR A 708 -30.85 0.76 6.56
N LYS A 709 -31.22 -0.42 6.04
CA LYS A 709 -31.29 -0.73 4.60
C LYS A 709 -29.99 -0.44 3.83
N ASN A 710 -28.85 -0.85 4.38
CA ASN A 710 -27.58 -0.86 3.65
C ASN A 710 -27.61 -1.94 2.58
N LEU A 711 -27.33 -1.59 1.34
CA LEU A 711 -27.20 -2.52 0.23
C LEU A 711 -25.82 -3.17 0.28
N LEU A 712 -25.77 -4.50 0.35
CA LEU A 712 -24.57 -5.31 0.16
C LEU A 712 -24.67 -6.01 -1.20
N VAL A 713 -23.68 -5.80 -2.06
CA VAL A 713 -23.55 -6.51 -3.34
C VAL A 713 -22.23 -7.27 -3.36
N VAL A 714 -22.27 -8.52 -3.81
CA VAL A 714 -21.12 -9.41 -3.93
C VAL A 714 -21.13 -10.00 -5.33
N PHE A 715 -20.04 -9.85 -6.07
CA PHE A 715 -19.81 -10.62 -7.29
C PHE A 715 -18.88 -11.80 -6.93
N GLU A 716 -19.30 -13.03 -7.25
CA GLU A 716 -18.59 -14.28 -6.95
C GLU A 716 -18.17 -15.01 -8.23
N GLU A 717 -16.86 -15.18 -8.40
CA GLU A 717 -16.22 -15.78 -9.58
C GLU A 717 -16.21 -17.31 -9.55
N LEU A 718 -15.97 -17.91 -8.39
CA LEU A 718 -15.65 -19.35 -8.26
C LEU A 718 -16.79 -20.18 -7.66
N GLY A 719 -17.73 -19.51 -6.98
CA GLY A 719 -18.83 -20.12 -6.25
C GLY A 719 -18.63 -20.04 -4.74
N GLY A 720 -19.72 -19.83 -4.01
CA GLY A 720 -19.70 -19.59 -2.57
C GLY A 720 -21.08 -19.67 -1.93
N ASP A 721 -21.10 -19.81 -0.61
CA ASP A 721 -22.33 -19.85 0.19
C ASP A 721 -22.57 -18.49 0.86
N VAL A 722 -23.36 -17.64 0.20
CA VAL A 722 -23.71 -16.29 0.68
C VAL A 722 -24.50 -16.28 1.98
N SER A 723 -25.18 -17.37 2.33
CA SER A 723 -25.98 -17.46 3.56
C SER A 723 -25.11 -17.41 4.83
N LYS A 724 -23.81 -17.72 4.68
CA LYS A 724 -22.81 -17.70 5.76
C LYS A 724 -21.98 -16.42 5.83
N ILE A 725 -22.16 -15.49 4.89
CA ILE A 725 -21.55 -14.16 4.99
C ILE A 725 -22.12 -13.48 6.22
N SER A 726 -21.25 -12.93 7.06
CA SER A 726 -21.66 -12.24 8.27
C SER A 726 -20.83 -10.98 8.52
N LEU A 727 -21.47 -10.00 9.16
CA LEU A 727 -20.79 -8.79 9.61
C LEU A 727 -20.22 -9.05 11.02
N VAL A 728 -18.92 -8.83 11.17
CA VAL A 728 -18.19 -8.98 12.43
C VAL A 728 -17.69 -7.62 12.91
N ARG A 729 -17.58 -7.48 14.23
CA ARG A 729 -16.93 -6.35 14.89
C ARG A 729 -15.55 -6.76 15.36
N ARG A 730 -14.59 -5.87 15.23
CA ARG A 730 -13.22 -6.04 15.71
C ARG A 730 -13.10 -5.47 17.11
N SER A 731 -12.82 -6.34 18.07
CA SER A 731 -12.63 -5.98 19.48
C SER A 731 -11.19 -6.23 19.91
N VAL A 732 -10.72 -5.41 20.86
CA VAL A 732 -9.40 -5.53 21.47
C VAL A 732 -9.60 -5.82 22.95
N LEU A 733 -9.03 -6.94 23.41
CA LEU A 733 -9.02 -7.40 24.80
C LEU A 733 -7.66 -7.20 25.46
#